data_AF-A0A5D2DHZ9-F1
#
_entry.id   AF-A0A5D2DHZ9-F1
#
_cell.length_a   1.000
_cell.length_b   1.000
_cell.length_c   1.000
_cell.angle_alpha   90.00
_cell.angle_beta   90.00
_cell.angle_gamma   90.00
#
_symmetry.space_group_name_H-M   'P 1'
#
loop_
_entity.id
_entity.type
_entity.pdbx_description
1 polymer ?
#
loop_
_entity_poly.entity_id
_entity_poly.type
_entity_poly.pdbx_seq_one_letter_code
_entity_poly.pdbx_strand_id
1 'polypeptide(L)'
;MNTDDLEGGEDDGYHAQGNRKYSPVGAQDRAVLEMASMDPGSSATASQSSIRKVRARTQGSMDSDGKAPDVAGGDNGPHREHKLELFGFDSLVNILGLKSMTQEQVLAPSSPRDNEVVSITGGDPTSSSVKMGTMMGVFVPCLQSILGIIYYIRFSWIIGMGGIADSLLLVSLCGLCTFLTGLSLSAIATNGAMKGGGPYYLIGRALGPEVGVSIGLCFFLGNAVAAALYVLGAVETFLKALPSAGFFTETSTKVNGSVSKPIQTISTHDLQIYGLVVTVILCIIVFGGVKMINRVAPVFLIPVLLSVLCIVIGIFMAKKDDPDTGITGLSADSFKDNWDSMYQNTNSDGIPDRDGKVYWNFNALVGLFFPAVTGIMAGSNRSASLKDTQRSIPVGTLSATLVTTLLYLVSVFLFGAVANREKLLTDRLLTATIAWPFPVVIRVGIILSTLGAALQSLTGAPRLLAAIANDDILPVLNCFRVADTSEPHIATLFTTVICMGCVVIGNLDLITPTVTMFFLLCYSGVNLSCFLLDFLDAPSWRPRWKFHHWLLSLLGALLCVVIMFLISWLFTVVSLALASLIYYYVSIKGKAGDWGDGFKSAYFQLALRSLRSLGAKQVHPKNWYPIPLIFCRPWGKLPENVPCHPKLADFANCMKKKGRGMSIFVNILDGDYHECAEDAKEACKQLDTYINYKNCEGVAEIVVATNMTEGFRGIVQTMGLGNLKPNIVVVRYPEIWRRENLKEIPTRFVGIINDCIVANKAVVIVKGLDEWPNEYQRQYGSIDLYWIVRDGGLMLLLSQLLLTKESFESCKIQVFCIAEEDSDAESLKADVKKFLYDLRLQAEVIVITIKSWDVEGGSQQDDSIEAFNDARKRVASYLEELKEAAKREGTPLMADGKAVVVDEQQVEKFLYTTLKLNTTILRYSRMAAVVLVSLPPPPINHPAYCYMEYMDLLVGNVQRLLMVRGYRRDVVTLFT
;
A
#
# COMPACT_ATOMS: atom_id res chain seq x y z
N MET A 1 -4.13 -51.74 55.07
CA MET A 1 -4.29 -50.32 55.40
C MET A 1 -4.56 -49.60 54.08
N ASN A 2 -5.67 -49.90 53.42
CA ASN A 2 -7.08 -49.60 53.75
C ASN A 2 -7.48 -48.34 52.96
N THR A 3 -8.12 -48.56 51.81
CA THR A 3 -9.57 -48.35 51.57
C THR A 3 -9.93 -46.85 51.47
N ASP A 4 -10.77 -46.38 50.55
CA ASP A 4 -11.31 -46.84 49.25
C ASP A 4 -12.26 -45.68 48.82
N ASP A 5 -12.84 -45.76 47.61
CA ASP A 5 -14.03 -45.02 47.16
C ASP A 5 -13.88 -43.49 46.91
N LEU A 6 -14.32 -42.91 45.78
CA LEU A 6 -15.65 -42.90 45.15
C LEU A 6 -16.68 -42.17 46.06
N GLU A 7 -17.59 -41.33 45.58
CA GLU A 7 -18.01 -41.00 44.21
C GLU A 7 -18.75 -39.64 44.17
N GLY A 8 -19.07 -39.15 42.96
CA GLY A 8 -20.38 -38.56 42.70
C GLY A 8 -20.56 -37.05 42.95
N GLY A 9 -20.78 -36.31 41.87
CA GLY A 9 -21.38 -34.98 41.91
C GLY A 9 -22.40 -34.83 40.80
N GLU A 10 -23.58 -34.30 41.12
CA GLU A 10 -24.63 -33.92 40.17
C GLU A 10 -25.54 -32.83 40.76
N ASP A 11 -26.37 -32.23 39.89
CA ASP A 11 -27.45 -31.26 40.13
C ASP A 11 -27.15 -29.79 40.50
N ASP A 12 -27.07 -29.00 39.43
CA ASP A 12 -27.88 -27.79 39.12
C ASP A 12 -28.74 -27.13 40.23
N GLY A 13 -28.67 -25.79 40.31
CA GLY A 13 -29.56 -25.02 41.20
C GLY A 13 -29.43 -23.48 41.12
N TYR A 14 -29.99 -22.88 40.07
CA TYR A 14 -30.45 -21.47 39.94
C TYR A 14 -29.93 -20.37 40.91
N HIS A 15 -29.19 -19.41 40.34
CA HIS A 15 -28.86 -18.14 41.01
C HIS A 15 -30.08 -17.21 41.22
N ALA A 16 -30.19 -16.67 42.44
CA ALA A 16 -31.05 -15.52 42.77
C ALA A 16 -30.22 -14.22 42.99
N GLN A 17 -30.92 -13.09 43.03
CA GLN A 17 -30.39 -11.71 43.08
C GLN A 17 -29.60 -11.39 44.37
N GLY A 18 -28.60 -10.48 44.33
CA GLY A 18 -27.75 -10.21 45.50
C GLY A 18 -26.84 -8.95 45.50
N ASN A 19 -27.33 -7.83 44.99
CA ASN A 19 -26.83 -6.46 45.13
C ASN A 19 -25.99 -6.12 46.42
N ARG A 20 -24.72 -5.65 46.32
CA ARG A 20 -24.16 -4.39 46.93
C ARG A 20 -22.62 -4.29 47.20
N LYS A 21 -22.06 -3.13 46.81
CA LYS A 21 -21.09 -2.21 47.49
C LYS A 21 -19.69 -2.66 48.02
N TYR A 22 -18.66 -2.10 47.36
CA TYR A 22 -17.54 -1.30 47.91
C TYR A 22 -17.20 -1.31 49.43
N SER A 23 -15.95 -1.61 49.79
CA SER A 23 -14.92 -0.59 50.15
C SER A 23 -13.51 -1.22 50.38
N PRO A 24 -12.41 -0.43 50.47
CA PRO A 24 -11.06 -0.91 50.14
C PRO A 24 -10.03 -0.99 51.30
N VAL A 25 -8.91 -1.66 51.01
CA VAL A 25 -7.59 -1.62 51.69
C VAL A 25 -6.56 -1.79 50.56
N GLY A 26 -5.38 -1.18 50.49
CA GLY A 26 -4.59 -0.36 51.41
C GLY A 26 -3.13 -0.71 51.18
N ALA A 27 -2.27 0.24 50.78
CA ALA A 27 -0.93 -0.06 50.28
C ALA A 27 0.14 -0.07 51.38
N GLN A 28 1.09 -1.01 51.33
CA GLN A 28 2.36 -0.91 52.06
C GLN A 28 3.52 -1.67 51.37
N ASP A 29 4.72 -1.12 51.60
CA ASP A 29 6.01 -1.21 50.93
C ASP A 29 6.78 -2.55 50.75
N ARG A 30 7.66 -2.52 49.72
CA ARG A 30 9.08 -2.99 49.63
C ARG A 30 9.53 -4.47 49.72
N ALA A 31 10.25 -4.87 48.67
CA ALA A 31 11.62 -5.41 48.67
C ALA A 31 12.27 -4.95 47.34
N VAL A 32 13.45 -4.33 47.22
CA VAL A 32 14.81 -4.51 47.78
C VAL A 32 15.50 -5.79 47.30
N LEU A 33 16.40 -5.62 46.32
CA LEU A 33 17.62 -6.43 46.16
C LEU A 33 18.71 -5.51 45.56
N GLU A 34 19.92 -5.53 46.11
CA GLU A 34 20.99 -4.57 45.82
C GLU A 34 22.37 -5.25 45.88
N MET A 35 23.37 -4.66 45.20
CA MET A 35 24.83 -4.87 45.37
C MET A 35 25.45 -6.19 44.84
N ALA A 36 26.72 -6.23 44.36
CA ALA A 36 27.72 -5.18 44.04
C ALA A 36 28.82 -5.70 43.06
N SER A 37 29.80 -4.84 42.76
CA SER A 37 30.92 -4.94 41.80
C SER A 37 32.14 -5.78 42.25
N MET A 38 33.08 -6.03 41.32
CA MET A 38 34.55 -6.06 41.57
C MET A 38 35.39 -5.98 40.26
N ASP A 39 36.39 -5.08 40.25
CA ASP A 39 37.57 -5.08 39.33
C ASP A 39 38.73 -5.86 39.98
N PRO A 40 39.86 -6.15 39.26
CA PRO A 40 41.08 -5.38 39.55
C PRO A 40 42.16 -5.21 38.43
N GLY A 41 42.63 -3.95 38.23
CA GLY A 41 44.04 -3.51 38.02
C GLY A 41 44.86 -3.90 36.77
N SER A 42 46.09 -3.38 36.53
CA SER A 42 46.71 -2.06 36.86
C SER A 42 48.18 -1.94 36.35
N SER A 43 48.58 -0.81 35.73
CA SER A 43 49.95 -0.23 35.67
C SER A 43 49.99 1.00 34.73
N ALA A 44 50.13 2.26 35.19
CA ALA A 44 51.36 3.03 35.48
C ALA A 44 52.10 3.52 34.19
N THR A 45 52.53 4.79 34.01
CA THR A 45 53.14 5.77 34.95
C THR A 45 52.91 7.28 34.62
N ALA A 46 52.82 8.11 35.68
CA ALA A 46 53.27 9.52 35.90
C ALA A 46 53.02 10.66 34.84
N SER A 47 52.84 11.96 35.18
CA SER A 47 53.16 12.72 36.43
C SER A 47 52.27 13.98 36.69
N GLN A 48 52.02 14.27 37.98
CA GLN A 48 51.85 15.59 38.67
C GLN A 48 50.81 16.66 38.18
N SER A 49 50.20 17.53 39.02
CA SER A 49 49.81 17.48 40.45
C SER A 49 48.92 18.70 40.87
N SER A 50 47.71 18.43 41.38
CA SER A 50 47.01 19.09 42.52
C SER A 50 46.90 20.64 42.73
N ILE A 51 45.63 21.11 42.84
CA ILE A 51 45.01 21.83 44.00
C ILE A 51 45.13 23.39 44.20
N ARG A 52 43.95 24.05 44.11
CA ARG A 52 43.37 25.20 44.88
C ARG A 52 43.91 26.67 44.83
N LYS A 53 43.05 27.55 44.26
CA LYS A 53 42.24 28.62 44.95
C LYS A 53 42.90 30.00 45.32
N VAL A 54 42.16 31.09 44.98
CA VAL A 54 42.03 32.43 45.64
C VAL A 54 42.68 33.69 44.99
N ARG A 55 41.83 34.72 44.83
CA ARG A 55 41.98 36.21 44.70
C ARG A 55 42.61 36.87 43.47
N ALA A 56 41.87 37.88 42.99
CA ALA A 56 42.34 39.06 42.27
C ALA A 56 42.85 40.14 43.24
N ARG A 57 43.78 41.02 42.79
CA ARG A 57 43.50 42.42 42.35
C ARG A 57 44.83 43.20 42.12
N THR A 58 44.80 44.23 41.25
CA THR A 58 45.74 45.40 41.18
C THR A 58 47.20 45.11 40.75
N GLN A 59 48.01 46.01 40.15
CA GLN A 59 47.89 47.42 39.71
C GLN A 59 48.92 47.67 38.55
N GLY A 60 48.75 48.63 37.63
CA GLY A 60 49.31 49.99 37.70
C GLY A 60 50.65 50.09 36.93
N SER A 61 51.14 51.22 36.41
CA SER A 61 50.65 52.61 36.19
C SER A 61 51.55 53.21 35.06
N MET A 62 51.56 54.49 34.65
CA MET A 62 50.98 55.76 35.09
C MET A 62 50.84 56.69 33.84
N ASP A 63 49.99 57.73 33.81
CA ASP A 63 50.31 59.18 33.94
C ASP A 63 49.34 59.96 33.01
N SER A 64 49.07 61.28 33.07
CA SER A 64 49.28 62.33 34.10
C SER A 64 48.40 63.56 33.74
N ASP A 65 47.75 64.19 34.75
CA ASP A 65 46.98 65.47 34.68
C ASP A 65 45.80 65.61 33.69
N GLY A 66 44.71 66.37 33.98
CA GLY A 66 44.32 67.02 35.23
C GLY A 66 43.05 67.91 35.10
N LYS A 67 42.18 67.89 36.13
CA LYS A 67 41.05 68.82 36.47
C LYS A 67 39.86 69.07 35.50
N ALA A 68 38.67 69.16 36.09
CA ALA A 68 37.41 69.66 35.49
C ALA A 68 37.24 71.19 35.68
N PRO A 69 36.26 71.83 35.00
CA PRO A 69 35.03 72.22 35.71
C PRO A 69 33.70 72.25 34.89
N ASP A 70 32.59 72.22 35.63
CA ASP A 70 31.29 72.93 35.53
C ASP A 70 30.53 73.26 34.21
N VAL A 71 29.23 72.89 34.23
CA VAL A 71 28.00 73.67 33.93
C VAL A 71 27.88 74.51 32.64
N ALA A 72 26.89 74.19 31.79
CA ALA A 72 25.76 75.07 31.40
C ALA A 72 24.87 74.53 30.25
N GLY A 73 23.58 74.93 30.25
CA GLY A 73 22.74 75.31 29.09
C GLY A 73 22.65 74.40 27.86
N GLY A 74 21.45 73.87 27.58
CA GLY A 74 21.14 73.19 26.31
C GLY A 74 20.54 74.12 25.24
N ASP A 75 20.18 73.54 24.08
CA ASP A 75 19.23 74.12 23.14
C ASP A 75 18.41 73.00 22.45
N ASN A 76 17.19 73.33 22.01
CA ASN A 76 16.24 72.40 21.41
C ASN A 76 16.50 72.21 19.90
N GLY A 77 16.80 70.98 19.49
CA GLY A 77 16.62 70.54 18.10
C GLY A 77 15.32 69.74 17.95
N PRO A 78 14.50 69.95 16.90
CA PRO A 78 13.27 69.20 16.73
C PRO A 78 13.57 67.73 16.43
N HIS A 79 12.96 66.80 17.17
CA HIS A 79 12.99 65.38 16.82
C HIS A 79 12.33 65.18 15.46
N ARG A 80 13.11 64.68 14.49
CA ARG A 80 12.66 64.34 13.15
C ARG A 80 12.11 62.91 13.19
N GLU A 81 10.80 62.77 13.40
CA GLU A 81 10.11 61.48 13.38
C GLU A 81 10.23 60.83 11.99
N HIS A 82 10.62 59.55 11.93
CA HIS A 82 10.76 58.80 10.68
C HIS A 82 9.37 58.40 10.15
N LYS A 83 9.08 58.71 8.88
CA LYS A 83 7.69 58.85 8.37
C LYS A 83 7.03 57.57 7.82
N LEU A 84 7.68 56.40 7.95
CA LEU A 84 7.20 55.09 7.50
C LEU A 84 6.28 54.36 8.51
N GLU A 85 5.99 54.95 9.68
CA GLU A 85 5.13 54.33 10.71
C GLU A 85 3.64 54.18 10.35
N LEU A 86 3.23 54.58 9.13
CA LEU A 86 1.85 54.42 8.66
C LEU A 86 1.38 52.95 8.59
N PHE A 87 2.31 52.00 8.68
CA PHE A 87 2.03 50.56 8.79
C PHE A 87 2.14 50.02 10.23
N GLY A 88 1.81 50.84 11.23
CA GLY A 88 1.46 50.39 12.59
C GLY A 88 2.54 49.58 13.29
N PHE A 89 3.57 50.25 13.81
CA PHE A 89 4.52 49.63 14.72
C PHE A 89 3.98 49.63 16.14
N ASP A 90 3.94 48.45 16.75
CA ASP A 90 3.73 48.29 18.19
C ASP A 90 4.98 47.60 18.77
N SER A 91 5.79 48.37 19.50
CA SER A 91 7.07 47.94 20.05
C SER A 91 6.90 47.32 21.44
N LEU A 92 6.44 46.06 21.48
CA LEU A 92 6.36 45.29 22.73
C LEU A 92 7.00 43.89 22.60
N VAL A 93 8.34 43.87 22.52
CA VAL A 93 9.13 42.68 22.85
C VAL A 93 9.38 42.66 24.35
N ASN A 94 8.49 42.01 25.10
CA ASN A 94 8.69 41.77 26.53
C ASN A 94 9.53 40.49 26.72
N ILE A 95 10.76 40.64 27.20
CA ILE A 95 11.59 39.52 27.69
C ILE A 95 11.43 39.44 29.21
N LEU A 96 10.72 38.42 29.70
CA LEU A 96 11.00 37.69 30.95
C LEU A 96 9.93 36.60 31.17
N GLY A 97 10.34 35.42 31.65
CA GLY A 97 9.40 34.31 31.87
C GLY A 97 10.05 32.94 31.99
N LEU A 98 11.09 32.79 32.83
CA LEU A 98 11.66 31.48 33.15
C LEU A 98 11.08 30.96 34.47
N LYS A 99 10.73 29.66 34.46
CA LYS A 99 10.50 28.77 35.63
C LYS A 99 9.10 28.75 36.27
N SER A 100 8.36 27.66 36.00
CA SER A 100 7.77 26.80 37.05
C SER A 100 7.40 25.43 36.48
N MET A 101 7.77 24.35 37.16
CA MET A 101 7.24 22.99 36.97
C MET A 101 6.73 22.49 38.32
N THR A 102 5.43 22.22 38.42
CA THR A 102 4.86 21.15 39.26
C THR A 102 3.40 20.92 38.86
N GLN A 103 3.14 19.72 38.32
CA GLN A 103 2.07 18.82 38.75
C GLN A 103 0.61 19.35 38.83
N GLU A 104 -0.24 18.89 37.91
CA GLU A 104 -1.47 18.15 38.28
C GLU A 104 -1.98 17.28 37.12
N GLN A 105 -2.56 16.13 37.43
CA GLN A 105 -3.18 15.21 36.47
C GLN A 105 -4.70 15.34 36.54
N VAL A 106 -5.38 15.41 35.39
CA VAL A 106 -6.84 15.21 35.33
C VAL A 106 -7.17 14.23 34.19
N LEU A 107 -8.17 13.38 34.45
CA LEU A 107 -8.55 12.22 33.66
C LEU A 107 -9.00 12.55 32.23
N ALA A 108 -8.70 11.64 31.29
CA ALA A 108 -9.44 11.53 30.04
C ALA A 108 -10.80 10.84 30.28
N PRO A 109 -11.91 11.32 29.68
CA PRO A 109 -13.19 10.63 29.76
C PRO A 109 -13.19 9.34 28.94
N SER A 110 -13.88 8.33 29.46
CA SER A 110 -14.04 7.01 28.86
C SER A 110 -14.86 7.04 27.56
N SER A 111 -14.43 6.28 26.56
CA SER A 111 -15.19 5.99 25.33
C SER A 111 -16.58 5.40 25.61
N PRO A 112 -17.64 5.81 24.88
CA PRO A 112 -18.91 5.11 24.88
C PRO A 112 -18.75 3.65 24.42
N ARG A 113 -19.62 2.76 24.94
CA ARG A 113 -19.77 1.39 24.45
C ARG A 113 -20.94 1.34 23.48
N ASP A 114 -20.69 1.07 22.22
CA ASP A 114 -21.76 0.72 21.28
C ASP A 114 -22.20 -0.72 21.50
N ASN A 115 -23.33 -0.87 22.21
CA ASN A 115 -24.13 -2.08 22.20
C ASN A 115 -25.17 -1.97 21.07
N GLU A 116 -24.76 -2.20 19.81
CA GLU A 116 -25.73 -2.44 18.74
C GLU A 116 -26.28 -3.86 18.86
N VAL A 117 -27.50 -3.96 19.37
CA VAL A 117 -28.29 -5.18 19.38
C VAL A 117 -28.78 -5.43 17.96
N VAL A 118 -28.13 -6.34 17.23
CA VAL A 118 -28.64 -6.84 15.95
C VAL A 118 -29.98 -7.51 16.19
N SER A 119 -31.02 -6.98 15.56
CA SER A 119 -32.38 -7.47 15.64
C SER A 119 -32.51 -8.88 15.07
N ILE A 120 -32.99 -9.81 15.89
CA ILE A 120 -33.33 -11.16 15.45
C ILE A 120 -34.67 -11.10 14.70
N THR A 121 -34.62 -11.02 13.38
CA THR A 121 -35.75 -11.42 12.53
C THR A 121 -35.71 -12.94 12.35
N GLY A 122 -36.79 -13.61 12.76
CA GLY A 122 -36.90 -15.06 12.64
C GLY A 122 -36.97 -15.51 11.19
N GLY A 123 -36.08 -16.41 10.80
CA GLY A 123 -36.16 -17.20 9.58
C GLY A 123 -35.89 -18.67 9.91
N ASP A 124 -36.67 -19.57 9.32
CA ASP A 124 -36.62 -21.02 9.60
C ASP A 124 -35.20 -21.61 9.47
N PRO A 125 -34.79 -22.52 10.38
CA PRO A 125 -33.57 -23.30 10.21
C PRO A 125 -33.78 -24.38 9.13
N THR A 126 -33.72 -23.96 7.87
CA THR A 126 -33.67 -24.89 6.72
C THR A 126 -32.49 -25.84 6.91
N SER A 127 -32.73 -27.12 6.61
CA SER A 127 -31.93 -28.26 7.08
C SER A 127 -30.42 -28.07 6.86
N SER A 128 -29.67 -27.90 7.96
CA SER A 128 -28.21 -27.74 7.89
C SER A 128 -27.55 -28.97 7.26
N SER A 129 -26.83 -28.77 6.17
CA SER A 129 -26.01 -29.83 5.56
C SER A 129 -24.91 -30.26 6.54
N VAL A 130 -24.66 -31.57 6.63
CA VAL A 130 -23.69 -32.14 7.58
C VAL A 130 -22.28 -31.65 7.24
N LYS A 131 -21.78 -30.67 8.00
CA LYS A 131 -20.44 -30.09 7.83
C LYS A 131 -19.35 -31.05 8.28
N MET A 132 -18.22 -31.04 7.59
CA MET A 132 -17.16 -32.03 7.74
C MET A 132 -16.16 -31.69 8.84
N GLY A 133 -15.67 -32.72 9.55
CA GLY A 133 -14.56 -32.59 10.51
C GLY A 133 -13.17 -32.69 9.87
N THR A 134 -12.13 -32.36 10.64
CA THR A 134 -10.73 -32.26 10.19
C THR A 134 -10.21 -33.50 9.45
N MET A 135 -10.50 -34.71 9.95
CA MET A 135 -9.92 -35.94 9.41
C MET A 135 -10.45 -36.25 8.00
N MET A 136 -11.78 -36.37 7.84
CA MET A 136 -12.41 -36.63 6.53
C MET A 136 -12.45 -35.41 5.60
N GLY A 137 -12.44 -34.19 6.14
CA GLY A 137 -12.56 -32.96 5.37
C GLY A 137 -11.23 -32.42 4.81
N VAL A 138 -10.11 -32.67 5.51
CA VAL A 138 -8.79 -32.09 5.18
C VAL A 138 -7.70 -33.15 5.12
N PHE A 139 -7.47 -33.91 6.20
CA PHE A 139 -6.33 -34.84 6.29
C PHE A 139 -6.40 -35.95 5.23
N VAL A 140 -7.53 -36.66 5.13
CA VAL A 140 -7.73 -37.74 4.14
C VAL A 140 -7.61 -37.23 2.69
N PRO A 141 -8.29 -36.14 2.27
CA PRO A 141 -8.10 -35.56 0.94
C PRO A 141 -6.65 -35.14 0.63
N CYS A 142 -5.95 -34.50 1.56
CA CYS A 142 -4.54 -34.14 1.37
C CYS A 142 -3.65 -35.39 1.24
N LEU A 143 -3.81 -36.39 2.11
CA LEU A 143 -3.05 -37.63 2.07
C LEU A 143 -3.26 -38.41 0.77
N GLN A 144 -4.50 -38.48 0.28
CA GLN A 144 -4.84 -39.08 -1.03
C GLN A 144 -4.28 -38.31 -2.21
N SER A 145 -4.17 -36.98 -2.11
CA SER A 145 -3.63 -36.16 -3.19
C SER A 145 -2.10 -36.17 -3.27
N ILE A 146 -1.42 -36.47 -2.15
CA ILE A 146 0.06 -36.55 -2.07
C ILE A 146 0.55 -37.97 -2.41
N LEU A 147 -0.13 -39.02 -1.92
CA LEU A 147 0.25 -40.41 -2.19
C LEU A 147 -0.16 -40.86 -3.60
N GLY A 148 0.66 -40.50 -4.59
CA GLY A 148 0.48 -40.84 -6.00
C GLY A 148 1.35 -42.00 -6.51
N ILE A 149 1.35 -42.18 -7.84
CA ILE A 149 2.08 -43.22 -8.58
C ILE A 149 3.61 -43.22 -8.32
N ILE A 150 4.18 -42.05 -8.05
CA ILE A 150 5.63 -41.84 -7.95
C ILE A 150 6.23 -42.65 -6.79
N TYR A 151 5.53 -42.73 -5.64
CA TYR A 151 6.00 -43.50 -4.48
C TYR A 151 6.23 -44.99 -4.82
N TYR A 152 5.33 -45.60 -5.60
CA TYR A 152 5.37 -47.03 -5.87
C TYR A 152 6.27 -47.44 -7.03
N ILE A 153 6.32 -46.63 -8.10
CA ILE A 153 6.96 -47.01 -9.38
C ILE A 153 8.29 -46.28 -9.62
N ARG A 154 8.42 -45.03 -9.13
CA ARG A 154 9.58 -44.17 -9.44
C ARG A 154 10.52 -43.99 -8.25
N PHE A 155 10.05 -44.13 -7.01
CA PHE A 155 10.83 -43.79 -5.82
C PHE A 155 12.06 -44.68 -5.61
N SER A 156 11.94 -46.00 -5.75
CA SER A 156 13.09 -46.93 -5.69
C SER A 156 14.13 -46.62 -6.78
N TRP A 157 13.67 -46.28 -7.98
CA TRP A 157 14.51 -45.93 -9.12
C TRP A 157 15.22 -44.57 -8.92
N ILE A 158 14.55 -43.57 -8.33
CA ILE A 158 15.15 -42.29 -7.94
C ILE A 158 16.32 -42.53 -6.98
N ILE A 159 16.15 -43.43 -6.00
CA ILE A 159 17.20 -43.82 -5.04
C ILE A 159 18.33 -44.56 -5.74
N GLY A 160 18.06 -45.42 -6.72
CA GLY A 160 19.10 -46.07 -7.53
C GLY A 160 19.96 -45.07 -8.33
N MET A 161 19.34 -44.03 -8.89
CA MET A 161 20.04 -43.01 -9.69
C MET A 161 20.80 -42.00 -8.81
N GLY A 162 20.09 -41.31 -7.92
CA GLY A 162 20.64 -40.28 -7.03
C GLY A 162 21.44 -40.83 -5.84
N GLY A 163 21.36 -42.12 -5.54
CA GLY A 163 21.87 -42.65 -4.28
C GLY A 163 21.04 -42.16 -3.08
N ILE A 164 21.43 -42.58 -1.88
CA ILE A 164 20.77 -42.19 -0.63
C ILE A 164 20.97 -40.70 -0.35
N ALA A 165 22.18 -40.16 -0.57
CA ALA A 165 22.51 -38.78 -0.22
C ALA A 165 21.67 -37.75 -1.01
N ASP A 166 21.70 -37.78 -2.35
CA ASP A 166 20.91 -36.84 -3.15
C ASP A 166 19.41 -37.09 -3.01
N SER A 167 18.97 -38.33 -2.76
CA SER A 167 17.55 -38.63 -2.52
C SER A 167 17.05 -38.05 -1.20
N LEU A 168 17.87 -38.04 -0.14
CA LEU A 168 17.53 -37.34 1.11
C LEU A 168 17.46 -35.82 0.91
N LEU A 169 18.41 -35.25 0.15
CA LEU A 169 18.39 -33.82 -0.19
C LEU A 169 17.15 -33.46 -1.02
N LEU A 170 16.81 -34.27 -2.02
CA LEU A 170 15.65 -34.14 -2.89
C LEU A 170 14.34 -34.15 -2.09
N VAL A 171 14.14 -35.17 -1.23
CA VAL A 171 12.93 -35.28 -0.40
C VAL A 171 12.85 -34.13 0.60
N SER A 172 13.97 -33.75 1.22
CA SER A 172 14.02 -32.64 2.18
C SER A 172 13.74 -31.28 1.52
N LEU A 173 14.28 -31.03 0.31
CA LEU A 173 14.07 -29.80 -0.45
C LEU A 173 12.60 -29.62 -0.85
N CYS A 174 12.03 -30.66 -1.46
CA CYS A 174 10.64 -30.68 -1.91
C CYS A 174 9.65 -30.65 -0.73
N GLY A 175 9.93 -31.41 0.34
CA GLY A 175 9.15 -31.41 1.58
C GLY A 175 9.20 -30.09 2.34
N LEU A 176 10.36 -29.42 2.39
CA LEU A 176 10.48 -28.08 2.98
C LEU A 176 9.67 -27.05 2.19
N CYS A 177 9.71 -27.10 0.86
CA CYS A 177 8.93 -26.20 -0.01
C CYS A 177 7.42 -26.31 0.25
N THR A 178 6.90 -27.53 0.38
CA THR A 178 5.46 -27.76 0.63
C THR A 178 5.09 -27.53 2.09
N PHE A 179 5.98 -27.79 3.04
CA PHE A 179 5.79 -27.47 4.46
C PHE A 179 5.73 -25.96 4.72
N LEU A 180 6.65 -25.16 4.16
CA LEU A 180 6.60 -23.69 4.25
C LEU A 180 5.32 -23.13 3.62
N THR A 181 4.92 -23.66 2.46
CA THR A 181 3.64 -23.30 1.83
C THR A 181 2.44 -23.71 2.69
N GLY A 182 2.52 -24.84 3.40
CA GLY A 182 1.53 -25.29 4.38
C GLY A 182 1.44 -24.36 5.60
N LEU A 183 2.54 -23.81 6.09
CA LEU A 183 2.55 -22.80 7.16
C LEU A 183 1.92 -21.48 6.70
N SER A 184 2.25 -21.01 5.50
CA SER A 184 1.61 -19.84 4.88
C SER A 184 0.10 -20.05 4.72
N LEU A 185 -0.33 -21.17 4.13
CA LEU A 185 -1.74 -21.54 3.99
C LEU A 185 -2.45 -21.63 5.36
N SER A 186 -1.76 -22.12 6.39
CA SER A 186 -2.28 -22.18 7.77
C SER A 186 -2.49 -20.79 8.38
N ALA A 187 -1.53 -19.88 8.19
CA ALA A 187 -1.64 -18.50 8.65
C ALA A 187 -2.89 -17.83 8.03
N ILE A 188 -3.05 -17.94 6.71
CA ILE A 188 -4.21 -17.37 6.03
C ILE A 188 -5.51 -18.06 6.46
N ALA A 189 -5.51 -19.38 6.65
CA ALA A 189 -6.71 -20.10 7.10
C ALA A 189 -7.20 -19.65 8.48
N THR A 190 -6.30 -19.09 9.32
CA THR A 190 -6.67 -18.45 10.59
C THR A 190 -6.99 -16.95 10.48
N ASN A 191 -6.79 -16.32 9.32
CA ASN A 191 -7.04 -14.90 9.11
C ASN A 191 -8.51 -14.63 8.70
N GLY A 192 -9.40 -14.57 9.69
CA GLY A 192 -10.81 -14.25 9.48
C GLY A 192 -11.63 -15.41 8.90
N ALA A 193 -12.76 -15.10 8.27
CA ALA A 193 -13.65 -16.09 7.67
C ALA A 193 -13.25 -16.38 6.21
N MET A 194 -12.78 -17.60 5.94
CA MET A 194 -12.47 -18.06 4.58
C MET A 194 -13.76 -18.42 3.83
N LYS A 195 -14.03 -17.75 2.70
CA LYS A 195 -15.11 -18.11 1.77
C LYS A 195 -14.77 -19.35 0.93
N GLY A 196 -15.71 -19.82 0.11
CA GLY A 196 -15.43 -20.80 -0.94
C GLY A 196 -14.38 -20.29 -1.94
N GLY A 197 -13.59 -21.20 -2.53
CA GLY A 197 -12.51 -20.85 -3.47
C GLY A 197 -11.08 -21.04 -2.94
N GLY A 198 -10.91 -21.30 -1.65
CA GLY A 198 -9.63 -21.71 -1.07
C GLY A 198 -8.50 -20.70 -1.32
N PRO A 199 -7.31 -21.11 -1.82
CA PRO A 199 -6.16 -20.22 -2.02
C PRO A 199 -6.42 -19.03 -2.95
N TYR A 200 -7.27 -19.17 -3.97
CA TYR A 200 -7.54 -18.12 -4.95
C TYR A 200 -8.12 -16.85 -4.29
N TYR A 201 -9.20 -17.01 -3.51
CA TYR A 201 -9.88 -15.93 -2.79
C TYR A 201 -8.91 -15.14 -1.89
N LEU A 202 -7.89 -15.83 -1.39
CA LEU A 202 -6.91 -15.32 -0.46
C LEU A 202 -5.78 -14.55 -1.16
N ILE A 203 -5.27 -15.08 -2.27
CA ILE A 203 -4.31 -14.38 -3.15
C ILE A 203 -4.95 -13.11 -3.70
N GLY A 204 -6.21 -13.17 -4.15
CA GLY A 204 -6.94 -12.00 -4.66
C GLY A 204 -7.12 -10.85 -3.65
N ARG A 205 -7.26 -11.17 -2.36
CA ARG A 205 -7.31 -10.16 -1.28
C ARG A 205 -5.95 -9.59 -0.91
N ALA A 206 -4.85 -10.29 -1.21
CA ALA A 206 -3.50 -9.88 -0.84
C ALA A 206 -2.79 -9.10 -1.96
N LEU A 207 -2.89 -9.60 -3.20
CA LEU A 207 -2.17 -9.11 -4.37
C LEU A 207 -3.06 -8.38 -5.38
N GLY A 208 -4.33 -8.13 -5.04
CA GLY A 208 -5.35 -7.60 -5.95
C GLY A 208 -6.09 -8.71 -6.72
N PRO A 209 -7.36 -8.48 -7.10
CA PRO A 209 -8.20 -9.49 -7.74
C PRO A 209 -7.63 -9.96 -9.09
N GLU A 210 -6.88 -9.13 -9.81
CA GLU A 210 -6.28 -9.44 -11.11
C GLU A 210 -5.22 -10.53 -10.97
N VAL A 211 -4.33 -10.40 -9.97
CA VAL A 211 -3.30 -11.40 -9.66
C VAL A 211 -3.94 -12.66 -9.08
N GLY A 212 -4.95 -12.50 -8.23
CA GLY A 212 -5.77 -13.59 -7.71
C GLY A 212 -6.35 -14.46 -8.81
N VAL A 213 -7.15 -13.88 -9.71
CA VAL A 213 -7.81 -14.59 -10.82
C VAL A 213 -6.79 -15.23 -11.75
N SER A 214 -5.68 -14.54 -12.06
CA SER A 214 -4.61 -15.09 -12.89
C SER A 214 -4.02 -16.38 -12.29
N ILE A 215 -3.54 -16.33 -11.04
CA ILE A 215 -2.91 -17.48 -10.39
C ILE A 215 -3.97 -18.57 -10.12
N GLY A 216 -5.20 -18.19 -9.79
CA GLY A 216 -6.34 -19.09 -9.61
C GLY A 216 -6.70 -19.88 -10.87
N LEU A 217 -6.71 -19.24 -12.05
CA LEU A 217 -6.95 -19.92 -13.34
C LEU A 217 -5.78 -20.82 -13.74
N CYS A 218 -4.53 -20.41 -13.50
CA CYS A 218 -3.37 -21.30 -13.67
C CYS A 218 -3.47 -22.53 -12.74
N PHE A 219 -3.87 -22.35 -11.48
CA PHE A 219 -4.06 -23.44 -10.52
C PHE A 219 -5.24 -24.35 -10.91
N PHE A 220 -6.32 -23.81 -11.46
CA PHE A 220 -7.41 -24.58 -12.06
C PHE A 220 -6.90 -25.48 -13.19
N LEU A 221 -6.15 -24.93 -14.16
CA LEU A 221 -5.56 -25.69 -15.25
C LEU A 221 -4.60 -26.76 -14.72
N GLY A 222 -3.74 -26.43 -13.74
CA GLY A 222 -2.85 -27.38 -13.08
C GLY A 222 -3.58 -28.60 -12.50
N ASN A 223 -4.69 -28.39 -11.78
CA ASN A 223 -5.49 -29.48 -11.23
C ASN A 223 -6.24 -30.29 -12.33
N ALA A 224 -6.75 -29.62 -13.37
CA ALA A 224 -7.43 -30.30 -14.48
C ALA A 224 -6.47 -31.22 -15.27
N VAL A 225 -5.25 -30.74 -15.53
CA VAL A 225 -4.20 -31.49 -16.23
C VAL A 225 -3.60 -32.58 -15.31
N ALA A 226 -3.50 -32.34 -14.00
CA ALA A 226 -3.08 -33.36 -13.02
C ALA A 226 -4.06 -34.55 -12.95
N ALA A 227 -5.36 -34.32 -13.09
CA ALA A 227 -6.34 -35.41 -13.16
C ALA A 227 -6.02 -36.39 -14.31
N ALA A 228 -5.65 -35.87 -15.49
CA ALA A 228 -5.24 -36.70 -16.63
C ALA A 228 -3.94 -37.48 -16.36
N LEU A 229 -2.95 -36.85 -15.72
CA LEU A 229 -1.70 -37.51 -15.30
C LEU A 229 -1.98 -38.74 -14.42
N TYR A 230 -2.87 -38.58 -13.43
CA TYR A 230 -3.22 -39.67 -12.52
C TYR A 230 -4.06 -40.77 -13.19
N VAL A 231 -4.99 -40.42 -14.09
CA VAL A 231 -5.75 -41.42 -14.87
C VAL A 231 -4.84 -42.23 -15.79
N LEU A 232 -3.97 -41.57 -16.55
CA LEU A 232 -3.02 -42.25 -17.43
C LEU A 232 -2.10 -43.19 -16.62
N GLY A 233 -1.61 -42.76 -15.47
CA GLY A 233 -0.81 -43.60 -14.57
C GLY A 233 -1.57 -44.81 -14.00
N ALA A 234 -2.86 -44.66 -13.70
CA ALA A 234 -3.72 -45.76 -13.27
C ALA A 234 -3.86 -46.83 -14.37
N VAL A 235 -4.10 -46.37 -15.61
CA VAL A 235 -4.29 -47.23 -16.78
C VAL A 235 -3.00 -47.91 -17.22
N GLU A 236 -1.86 -47.18 -17.23
CA GLU A 236 -0.53 -47.77 -17.49
C GLU A 236 -0.26 -48.92 -16.51
N THR A 237 -0.56 -48.72 -15.21
CA THR A 237 -0.39 -49.75 -14.19
C THR A 237 -1.36 -50.93 -14.40
N PHE A 238 -2.62 -50.66 -14.75
CA PHE A 238 -3.62 -51.69 -15.01
C PHE A 238 -3.23 -52.60 -16.20
N LEU A 239 -2.83 -52.00 -17.33
CA LEU A 239 -2.38 -52.74 -18.52
C LEU A 239 -1.10 -53.54 -18.26
N LYS A 240 -0.18 -53.02 -17.44
CA LYS A 240 1.01 -53.78 -16.96
C LYS A 240 0.66 -54.93 -16.02
N ALA A 241 -0.40 -54.79 -15.22
CA ALA A 241 -0.84 -55.83 -14.28
C ALA A 241 -1.64 -56.95 -14.97
N LEU A 242 -2.38 -56.63 -16.04
CA LEU A 242 -3.19 -57.57 -16.84
C LEU A 242 -2.90 -57.40 -18.35
N PRO A 243 -1.76 -57.92 -18.87
CA PRO A 243 -1.40 -57.77 -20.28
C PRO A 243 -2.40 -58.40 -21.25
N SER A 244 -3.21 -59.36 -20.79
CA SER A 244 -4.29 -59.99 -21.56
C SER A 244 -5.50 -59.08 -21.83
N ALA A 245 -5.51 -57.85 -21.31
CA ALA A 245 -6.58 -56.87 -21.51
C ALA A 245 -6.30 -55.84 -22.63
N GLY A 246 -5.08 -55.76 -23.17
CA GLY A 246 -4.74 -54.81 -24.24
C GLY A 246 -5.27 -55.24 -25.60
N PHE A 247 -6.04 -54.38 -26.27
CA PHE A 247 -6.66 -54.68 -27.57
C PHE A 247 -5.69 -54.52 -28.75
N PHE A 248 -4.70 -53.63 -28.63
CA PHE A 248 -3.77 -53.27 -29.71
C PHE A 248 -2.31 -53.65 -29.38
N THR A 249 -2.10 -54.71 -28.59
CA THR A 249 -0.77 -55.13 -28.12
C THR A 249 0.11 -55.64 -29.27
N GLU A 250 1.11 -54.86 -29.69
CA GLU A 250 2.16 -55.32 -30.62
C GLU A 250 3.24 -56.11 -29.88
N THR A 251 3.54 -57.32 -30.36
CA THR A 251 4.61 -58.18 -29.86
C THR A 251 5.92 -57.92 -30.61
N SER A 252 6.78 -57.05 -30.06
CA SER A 252 8.11 -56.79 -30.63
C SER A 252 9.15 -57.76 -30.06
N THR A 253 9.84 -58.50 -30.92
CA THR A 253 10.94 -59.41 -30.54
C THR A 253 12.30 -58.73 -30.75
N LYS A 254 12.91 -58.22 -29.68
CA LYS A 254 14.34 -57.84 -29.73
C LYS A 254 15.21 -59.09 -29.62
N VAL A 255 15.99 -59.36 -30.66
CA VAL A 255 17.01 -60.43 -30.68
C VAL A 255 18.33 -59.86 -30.20
N ASN A 256 18.69 -60.14 -28.94
CA ASN A 256 20.05 -59.95 -28.40
C ASN A 256 20.64 -61.33 -28.10
N GLY A 257 21.35 -61.92 -29.07
CA GLY A 257 21.95 -63.24 -28.93
C GLY A 257 20.95 -64.40 -28.89
N SER A 258 21.36 -65.52 -28.30
CA SER A 258 20.65 -66.82 -28.31
C SER A 258 19.40 -66.91 -27.42
N VAL A 259 18.89 -65.78 -26.91
CA VAL A 259 17.70 -65.74 -26.04
C VAL A 259 16.71 -64.69 -26.56
N SER A 260 15.72 -65.13 -27.33
CA SER A 260 14.59 -64.30 -27.75
C SER A 260 13.57 -64.16 -26.62
N LYS A 261 13.51 -63.00 -25.96
CA LYS A 261 12.40 -62.64 -25.05
C LYS A 261 11.39 -61.76 -25.80
N PRO A 262 10.09 -62.11 -25.85
CA PRO A 262 9.07 -61.22 -26.41
C PRO A 262 8.89 -60.01 -25.47
N ILE A 263 9.02 -58.79 -26.02
CA ILE A 263 8.75 -57.56 -25.28
C ILE A 263 7.38 -57.05 -25.73
N GLN A 264 6.41 -57.12 -24.84
CA GLN A 264 5.09 -56.52 -25.05
C GLN A 264 5.18 -55.03 -24.76
N THR A 265 5.20 -54.21 -25.81
CA THR A 265 5.12 -52.75 -25.71
C THR A 265 3.66 -52.33 -25.71
N ILE A 266 3.25 -51.55 -24.71
CA ILE A 266 1.86 -51.07 -24.57
C ILE A 266 1.56 -50.07 -25.67
N SER A 267 0.49 -50.30 -26.42
CA SER A 267 0.03 -49.35 -27.44
C SER A 267 -0.50 -48.07 -26.79
N THR A 268 -0.14 -46.92 -27.36
CA THR A 268 -0.65 -45.61 -26.92
C THR A 268 -2.17 -45.51 -27.06
N HIS A 269 -2.76 -46.25 -28.01
CA HIS A 269 -4.20 -46.29 -28.22
C HIS A 269 -4.95 -47.05 -27.11
N ASP A 270 -4.39 -48.13 -26.57
CA ASP A 270 -4.95 -48.81 -25.40
C ASP A 270 -4.98 -47.87 -24.18
N LEU A 271 -3.88 -47.13 -23.95
CA LEU A 271 -3.77 -46.13 -22.88
C LEU A 271 -4.82 -45.02 -23.03
N GLN A 272 -5.04 -44.51 -24.25
CA GLN A 272 -6.05 -43.49 -24.56
C GLN A 272 -7.49 -43.99 -24.32
N ILE A 273 -7.85 -45.18 -24.83
CA ILE A 273 -9.21 -45.73 -24.74
C ILE A 273 -9.59 -46.01 -23.28
N TYR A 274 -8.75 -46.76 -22.56
CA TYR A 274 -8.99 -47.04 -21.15
C TYR A 274 -8.95 -45.75 -20.31
N GLY A 275 -8.07 -44.81 -20.63
CA GLY A 275 -8.01 -43.49 -19.98
C GLY A 275 -9.32 -42.70 -20.13
N LEU A 276 -9.93 -42.71 -21.32
CA LEU A 276 -11.21 -42.05 -21.57
C LEU A 276 -12.34 -42.70 -20.76
N VAL A 277 -12.43 -44.04 -20.77
CA VAL A 277 -13.44 -44.80 -20.01
C VAL A 277 -13.34 -44.52 -18.51
N VAL A 278 -12.13 -44.58 -17.94
CA VAL A 278 -11.88 -44.26 -16.53
C VAL A 278 -12.23 -42.81 -16.22
N THR A 279 -11.90 -41.85 -17.09
CA THR A 279 -12.24 -40.44 -16.92
C THR A 279 -13.75 -40.21 -16.89
N VAL A 280 -14.52 -40.91 -17.75
CA VAL A 280 -16.00 -40.84 -17.75
C VAL A 280 -16.58 -41.43 -16.46
N ILE A 281 -16.06 -42.56 -15.97
CA ILE A 281 -16.49 -43.16 -14.69
C ILE A 281 -16.21 -42.20 -13.52
N LEU A 282 -15.02 -41.60 -13.45
CA LEU A 282 -14.68 -40.62 -12.43
C LEU A 282 -15.55 -39.36 -12.53
N CYS A 283 -15.93 -38.92 -13.74
CA CYS A 283 -16.86 -37.82 -13.94
C CYS A 283 -18.24 -38.13 -13.32
N ILE A 284 -18.83 -39.30 -13.62
CA ILE A 284 -20.11 -39.74 -13.03
C ILE A 284 -20.04 -39.77 -11.49
N ILE A 285 -18.92 -40.23 -10.94
CA ILE A 285 -18.63 -40.23 -9.50
C ILE A 285 -18.62 -38.80 -8.92
N VAL A 286 -17.97 -37.83 -9.57
CA VAL A 286 -17.95 -36.42 -9.14
C VAL A 286 -19.32 -35.75 -9.25
N PHE A 287 -20.13 -36.10 -10.26
CA PHE A 287 -21.50 -35.60 -10.40
C PHE A 287 -22.41 -35.96 -9.21
N GLY A 288 -22.09 -37.01 -8.44
CA GLY A 288 -22.77 -37.34 -7.19
C GLY A 288 -22.48 -36.39 -6.00
N GLY A 289 -21.60 -35.40 -6.18
CA GLY A 289 -21.29 -34.36 -5.19
C GLY A 289 -20.48 -34.85 -3.98
N VAL A 290 -20.19 -33.95 -3.03
CA VAL A 290 -19.29 -34.25 -1.89
C VAL A 290 -19.76 -35.43 -1.05
N LYS A 291 -21.07 -35.63 -0.93
CA LYS A 291 -21.64 -36.74 -0.14
C LYS A 291 -21.22 -38.10 -0.70
N MET A 292 -21.30 -38.25 -2.01
CA MET A 292 -20.90 -39.47 -2.71
C MET A 292 -19.37 -39.62 -2.65
N ILE A 293 -18.63 -38.57 -2.99
CA ILE A 293 -17.15 -38.55 -2.98
C ILE A 293 -16.59 -38.96 -1.61
N ASN A 294 -17.15 -38.46 -0.51
CA ASN A 294 -16.70 -38.81 0.84
C ASN A 294 -17.05 -40.23 1.27
N ARG A 295 -18.07 -40.85 0.68
CA ARG A 295 -18.42 -42.26 0.92
C ARG A 295 -17.47 -43.19 0.18
N VAL A 296 -16.97 -42.78 -0.99
CA VAL A 296 -16.01 -43.53 -1.81
C VAL A 296 -14.56 -43.28 -1.40
N ALA A 297 -14.22 -42.10 -0.87
CA ALA A 297 -12.83 -41.77 -0.50
C ALA A 297 -12.14 -42.81 0.41
N PRO A 298 -12.76 -43.36 1.48
CA PRO A 298 -12.15 -44.43 2.28
C PRO A 298 -11.83 -45.70 1.49
N VAL A 299 -12.64 -46.04 0.47
CA VAL A 299 -12.42 -47.21 -0.40
C VAL A 299 -11.11 -47.09 -1.19
N PHE A 300 -10.72 -45.87 -1.56
CA PHE A 300 -9.43 -45.62 -2.19
C PHE A 300 -8.28 -45.48 -1.18
N LEU A 301 -8.50 -44.96 0.03
CA LEU A 301 -7.42 -44.76 1.01
C LEU A 301 -7.02 -46.04 1.76
N ILE A 302 -7.98 -46.88 2.20
CA ILE A 302 -7.67 -48.04 3.05
C ILE A 302 -6.71 -49.02 2.35
N PRO A 303 -6.89 -49.38 1.07
CA PRO A 303 -5.95 -50.24 0.35
C PRO A 303 -4.57 -49.61 0.15
N VAL A 304 -4.49 -48.27 0.01
CA VAL A 304 -3.23 -47.53 -0.12
C VAL A 304 -2.42 -47.58 1.18
N LEU A 305 -3.06 -47.35 2.33
CA LEU A 305 -2.41 -47.47 3.64
C LEU A 305 -1.98 -48.92 3.92
N LEU A 306 -2.82 -49.90 3.55
CA LEU A 306 -2.48 -51.31 3.63
C LEU A 306 -1.28 -51.66 2.73
N SER A 307 -1.21 -51.15 1.50
CA SER A 307 -0.08 -51.42 0.60
C SER A 307 1.22 -50.81 1.10
N VAL A 308 1.19 -49.60 1.67
CA VAL A 308 2.37 -49.00 2.35
C VAL A 308 2.84 -49.88 3.51
N LEU A 309 1.92 -50.37 4.34
CA LEU A 309 2.24 -51.24 5.47
C LEU A 309 2.82 -52.60 5.01
N CYS A 310 2.27 -53.20 3.95
CA CYS A 310 2.80 -54.41 3.32
C CYS A 310 4.20 -54.22 2.72
N ILE A 311 4.52 -53.03 2.18
CA ILE A 311 5.87 -52.69 1.71
C ILE A 311 6.84 -52.64 2.89
N VAL A 312 6.50 -51.90 3.96
CA VAL A 312 7.38 -51.74 5.13
C VAL A 312 7.63 -53.09 5.81
N ILE A 313 6.59 -53.90 6.04
CA ILE A 313 6.73 -55.26 6.59
C ILE A 313 7.55 -56.15 5.64
N GLY A 314 7.29 -56.07 4.33
CA GLY A 314 8.06 -56.79 3.31
C GLY A 314 9.56 -56.51 3.35
N ILE A 315 9.96 -55.24 3.55
CA ILE A 315 11.37 -54.84 3.67
C ILE A 315 12.02 -55.49 4.90
N PHE A 316 11.34 -55.55 6.04
CA PHE A 316 11.84 -56.22 7.25
C PHE A 316 11.84 -57.76 7.14
N MET A 317 11.00 -58.34 6.27
CA MET A 317 10.90 -59.80 6.06
C MET A 317 11.68 -60.31 4.83
N ALA A 318 12.36 -59.42 4.10
CA ALA A 318 13.16 -59.78 2.94
C ALA A 318 14.31 -60.73 3.32
N LYS A 319 14.30 -61.95 2.76
CA LYS A 319 15.29 -63.00 3.06
C LYS A 319 16.65 -62.69 2.44
N LYS A 320 17.71 -63.19 3.09
CA LYS A 320 19.11 -63.02 2.70
C LYS A 320 19.68 -64.17 1.85
N ASP A 321 18.94 -65.28 1.73
CA ASP A 321 19.49 -66.60 1.38
C ASP A 321 19.32 -67.01 -0.10
N ASP A 322 18.90 -66.12 -1.01
CA ASP A 322 18.71 -66.44 -2.44
C ASP A 322 19.42 -65.41 -3.37
N PRO A 323 20.70 -65.63 -3.71
CA PRO A 323 21.57 -64.61 -4.29
C PRO A 323 21.29 -64.27 -5.76
N ASP A 324 20.52 -65.07 -6.51
CA ASP A 324 20.27 -64.84 -7.94
C ASP A 324 19.20 -63.74 -8.22
N THR A 325 18.69 -63.06 -7.18
CA THR A 325 17.59 -62.08 -7.33
C THR A 325 17.89 -60.64 -6.85
N GLY A 326 19.11 -60.33 -6.41
CA GLY A 326 19.59 -58.95 -6.17
C GLY A 326 18.90 -58.18 -5.03
N ILE A 327 18.03 -58.84 -4.26
CA ILE A 327 17.43 -58.36 -3.00
C ILE A 327 18.26 -58.96 -1.87
N THR A 328 18.88 -58.12 -1.05
CA THR A 328 19.87 -58.53 -0.04
C THR A 328 19.28 -58.69 1.36
N GLY A 329 18.02 -58.31 1.54
CA GLY A 329 17.50 -57.90 2.84
C GLY A 329 18.20 -56.63 3.34
N LEU A 330 17.87 -56.17 4.54
CA LEU A 330 18.51 -55.01 5.16
C LEU A 330 20.01 -55.28 5.40
N SER A 331 20.86 -54.76 4.53
CA SER A 331 22.31 -54.95 4.56
C SER A 331 23.06 -53.63 4.68
N ALA A 332 24.09 -53.60 5.55
CA ALA A 332 24.97 -52.44 5.69
C ALA A 332 25.87 -52.23 4.45
N ASP A 333 26.20 -53.31 3.73
CA ASP A 333 27.03 -53.26 2.53
C ASP A 333 26.28 -52.59 1.38
N SER A 334 25.08 -53.07 1.05
CA SER A 334 24.21 -52.47 0.04
C SER A 334 23.83 -51.02 0.39
N PHE A 335 23.63 -50.71 1.67
CA PHE A 335 23.42 -49.32 2.12
C PHE A 335 24.61 -48.41 1.82
N LYS A 336 25.84 -48.91 2.00
CA LYS A 336 27.07 -48.17 1.70
C LYS A 336 27.27 -47.99 0.19
N ASP A 337 27.04 -49.05 -0.59
CA ASP A 337 27.19 -49.03 -2.06
C ASP A 337 26.14 -48.14 -2.75
N ASN A 338 24.96 -47.98 -2.14
CA ASN A 338 23.89 -47.10 -2.60
C ASN A 338 24.02 -45.65 -2.08
N TRP A 339 25.08 -45.28 -1.34
CA TRP A 339 25.18 -43.96 -0.72
C TRP A 339 25.34 -42.82 -1.73
N ASP A 340 26.32 -42.94 -2.63
CA ASP A 340 26.71 -41.90 -3.59
C ASP A 340 25.83 -41.88 -4.86
N SER A 341 25.68 -40.71 -5.48
CA SER A 341 24.95 -40.55 -6.75
C SER A 341 25.72 -41.11 -7.95
N MET A 342 25.01 -41.73 -8.90
CA MET A 342 25.59 -42.25 -10.14
C MET A 342 24.63 -42.00 -11.30
N TYR A 343 24.64 -40.77 -11.78
CA TYR A 343 23.85 -40.32 -12.92
C TYR A 343 24.30 -41.00 -14.23
N GLN A 344 23.34 -41.54 -14.99
CA GLN A 344 23.58 -42.33 -16.20
C GLN A 344 22.54 -42.01 -17.29
N ASN A 345 22.85 -42.37 -18.53
CA ASN A 345 21.89 -42.38 -19.63
C ASN A 345 20.91 -43.54 -19.48
N THR A 346 19.65 -43.35 -19.88
CA THR A 346 18.64 -44.41 -19.94
C THR A 346 17.99 -44.55 -21.31
N ASN A 347 17.49 -45.75 -21.59
CA ASN A 347 16.58 -46.00 -22.70
C ASN A 347 15.17 -45.44 -22.43
N SER A 348 14.25 -45.61 -23.38
CA SER A 348 12.84 -45.18 -23.28
C SER A 348 12.08 -45.78 -22.10
N ASP A 349 12.51 -46.95 -21.63
CA ASP A 349 11.89 -47.66 -20.51
C ASP A 349 12.46 -47.24 -19.15
N GLY A 350 13.43 -46.32 -19.13
CA GLY A 350 14.08 -45.79 -17.92
C GLY A 350 15.17 -46.70 -17.35
N ILE A 351 15.58 -47.75 -18.08
CA ILE A 351 16.66 -48.66 -17.66
C ILE A 351 18.01 -48.05 -18.12
N PRO A 352 19.08 -48.12 -17.31
CA PRO A 352 20.41 -47.66 -17.71
C PRO A 352 20.89 -48.31 -19.01
N ASP A 353 21.32 -47.48 -19.95
CA ASP A 353 21.81 -47.91 -21.27
C ASP A 353 22.88 -46.92 -21.75
N ARG A 354 24.02 -47.43 -22.23
CA ARG A 354 25.16 -46.58 -22.66
C ARG A 354 24.78 -45.72 -23.86
N ASP A 355 23.95 -46.24 -24.76
CA ASP A 355 23.44 -45.54 -25.94
C ASP A 355 22.07 -44.85 -25.68
N GLY A 356 21.68 -44.73 -24.41
CA GLY A 356 20.43 -44.10 -23.98
C GLY A 356 20.33 -42.61 -24.35
N LYS A 357 19.17 -42.18 -24.85
CA LYS A 357 18.93 -40.80 -25.32
C LYS A 357 18.63 -39.79 -24.20
N VAL A 358 18.32 -40.26 -22.99
CA VAL A 358 17.90 -39.41 -21.86
C VAL A 358 18.98 -39.45 -20.77
N TYR A 359 19.68 -38.33 -20.58
CA TYR A 359 20.61 -38.15 -19.46
C TYR A 359 19.86 -37.60 -18.25
N TRP A 360 20.11 -38.18 -17.08
CA TRP A 360 19.52 -37.73 -15.82
C TRP A 360 20.52 -36.93 -14.98
N ASN A 361 20.04 -35.90 -14.30
CA ASN A 361 20.78 -35.14 -13.31
C ASN A 361 19.88 -34.82 -12.12
N PHE A 362 20.43 -34.23 -11.06
CA PHE A 362 19.67 -33.84 -9.87
C PHE A 362 18.42 -33.01 -10.22
N ASN A 363 18.55 -32.04 -11.13
CA ASN A 363 17.46 -31.18 -11.58
C ASN A 363 16.30 -31.97 -12.24
N ALA A 364 16.60 -32.97 -13.07
CA ALA A 364 15.60 -33.85 -13.67
C ALA A 364 14.93 -34.75 -12.62
N LEU A 365 15.66 -35.19 -11.58
CA LEU A 365 15.06 -35.90 -10.43
C LEU A 365 14.13 -34.98 -9.61
N VAL A 366 14.47 -33.70 -9.42
CA VAL A 366 13.57 -32.70 -8.83
C VAL A 366 12.28 -32.59 -9.65
N GLY A 367 12.38 -32.49 -10.98
CA GLY A 367 11.21 -32.43 -11.87
C GLY A 367 10.34 -33.69 -11.83
N LEU A 368 10.95 -34.87 -11.70
CA LEU A 368 10.26 -36.15 -11.61
C LEU A 368 9.60 -36.37 -10.24
N PHE A 369 10.24 -35.93 -9.15
CA PHE A 369 9.76 -36.16 -7.78
C PHE A 369 8.77 -35.09 -7.29
N PHE A 370 8.89 -33.83 -7.71
CA PHE A 370 8.07 -32.74 -7.17
C PHE A 370 6.54 -32.99 -7.21
N PRO A 371 5.94 -33.59 -8.27
CA PRO A 371 4.51 -33.93 -8.25
C PRO A 371 4.10 -34.79 -7.05
N ALA A 372 4.99 -35.63 -6.52
CA ALA A 372 4.75 -36.54 -5.40
C ALA A 372 4.61 -35.86 -4.02
N VAL A 373 4.94 -34.56 -3.93
CA VAL A 373 4.68 -33.72 -2.73
C VAL A 373 3.57 -32.69 -2.96
N THR A 374 3.02 -32.58 -4.18
CA THR A 374 1.88 -31.70 -4.46
C THR A 374 0.59 -32.22 -3.80
N GLY A 375 -0.47 -31.41 -3.82
CA GLY A 375 -1.77 -31.80 -3.26
C GLY A 375 -2.09 -31.28 -1.86
N ILE A 376 -1.17 -30.55 -1.21
CA ILE A 376 -1.38 -29.93 0.12
C ILE A 376 -2.63 -29.01 0.20
N MET A 377 -3.11 -28.53 -0.95
CA MET A 377 -4.28 -27.65 -1.10
C MET A 377 -5.61 -28.39 -1.29
N ALA A 378 -5.62 -29.73 -1.37
CA ALA A 378 -6.85 -30.51 -1.53
C ALA A 378 -7.87 -30.24 -0.40
N GLY A 379 -7.37 -30.02 0.83
CA GLY A 379 -8.19 -29.62 1.98
C GLY A 379 -8.72 -28.19 1.92
N SER A 380 -7.93 -27.21 1.44
CA SER A 380 -8.39 -25.82 1.30
C SER A 380 -9.42 -25.65 0.18
N ASN A 381 -9.37 -26.48 -0.87
CA ASN A 381 -10.38 -26.49 -1.94
C ASN A 381 -11.77 -26.96 -1.46
N ARG A 382 -11.86 -27.50 -0.23
CA ARG A 382 -13.10 -27.94 0.43
C ARG A 382 -13.55 -27.01 1.57
N SER A 383 -12.96 -25.81 1.69
CA SER A 383 -13.19 -24.86 2.81
C SER A 383 -14.68 -24.66 3.16
N ALA A 384 -15.52 -24.41 2.15
CA ALA A 384 -16.96 -24.18 2.31
C ALA A 384 -17.73 -25.37 2.94
N SER A 385 -17.19 -26.58 2.90
CA SER A 385 -17.83 -27.80 3.43
C SER A 385 -17.36 -28.18 4.85
N LEU A 386 -16.39 -27.47 5.43
CA LEU A 386 -15.84 -27.76 6.76
C LEU A 386 -16.69 -27.18 7.88
N LYS A 387 -16.70 -27.85 9.05
CA LYS A 387 -17.37 -27.35 10.27
C LYS A 387 -16.62 -26.16 10.87
N ASP A 388 -15.29 -26.21 10.85
CA ASP A 388 -14.38 -25.18 11.36
C ASP A 388 -13.17 -25.11 10.41
N THR A 389 -13.13 -24.12 9.52
CA THR A 389 -12.03 -23.91 8.57
C THR A 389 -10.73 -23.50 9.27
N GLN A 390 -10.82 -22.66 10.30
CA GLN A 390 -9.66 -22.07 10.98
C GLN A 390 -8.84 -23.12 11.73
N ARG A 391 -9.48 -24.13 12.32
CA ARG A 391 -8.78 -25.24 12.99
C ARG A 391 -8.50 -26.41 12.05
N SER A 392 -9.44 -26.78 11.17
CA SER A 392 -9.29 -28.00 10.37
C SER A 392 -8.21 -27.89 9.30
N ILE A 393 -8.05 -26.74 8.63
CA ILE A 393 -7.08 -26.60 7.54
C ILE A 393 -5.63 -26.68 8.06
N PRO A 394 -5.19 -25.90 9.08
CA PRO A 394 -3.82 -26.00 9.60
C PRO A 394 -3.48 -27.39 10.12
N VAL A 395 -4.34 -27.97 10.96
CA VAL A 395 -4.08 -29.27 11.59
C VAL A 395 -4.06 -30.38 10.52
N GLY A 396 -5.02 -30.39 9.59
CA GLY A 396 -5.13 -31.45 8.58
C GLY A 396 -4.05 -31.37 7.50
N THR A 397 -3.72 -30.18 6.98
CA THR A 397 -2.71 -30.04 5.91
C THR A 397 -1.29 -30.23 6.46
N LEU A 398 -0.94 -29.67 7.62
CA LEU A 398 0.40 -29.84 8.19
C LEU A 398 0.66 -31.28 8.64
N SER A 399 -0.31 -31.95 9.27
CA SER A 399 -0.16 -33.36 9.64
C SER A 399 -0.05 -34.28 8.42
N ALA A 400 -0.85 -34.06 7.36
CA ALA A 400 -0.71 -34.82 6.12
C ALA A 400 0.66 -34.62 5.46
N THR A 401 1.15 -33.38 5.41
CA THR A 401 2.47 -33.05 4.83
C THR A 401 3.62 -33.64 5.65
N LEU A 402 3.54 -33.61 6.99
CA LEU A 402 4.57 -34.21 7.85
C LEU A 402 4.58 -35.74 7.76
N VAL A 403 3.41 -36.39 7.78
CA VAL A 403 3.30 -37.86 7.67
C VAL A 403 3.85 -38.36 6.34
N THR A 404 3.51 -37.71 5.22
CA THR A 404 4.04 -38.10 3.90
C THR A 404 5.52 -37.81 3.75
N THR A 405 6.01 -36.64 4.19
CA THR A 405 7.44 -36.32 4.14
C THR A 405 8.27 -37.31 4.97
N LEU A 406 7.81 -37.66 6.18
CA LEU A 406 8.45 -38.67 7.03
C LEU A 406 8.45 -40.05 6.36
N LEU A 407 7.33 -40.45 5.76
CA LEU A 407 7.20 -41.71 5.01
C LEU A 407 8.21 -41.77 3.85
N TYR A 408 8.36 -40.70 3.06
CA TYR A 408 9.35 -40.64 1.99
C TYR A 408 10.79 -40.73 2.56
N LEU A 409 11.12 -39.94 3.59
CA LEU A 409 12.47 -39.94 4.20
C LEU A 409 12.87 -41.32 4.75
N VAL A 410 11.99 -41.96 5.54
CA VAL A 410 12.22 -43.32 6.06
C VAL A 410 12.36 -44.32 4.92
N SER A 411 11.56 -44.18 3.85
CA SER A 411 11.64 -45.04 2.68
C SER A 411 12.95 -44.90 1.91
N VAL A 412 13.63 -43.73 1.93
CA VAL A 412 14.97 -43.60 1.33
C VAL A 412 15.97 -44.54 2.01
N PHE A 413 16.03 -44.52 3.34
CA PHE A 413 16.92 -45.40 4.10
C PHE A 413 16.57 -46.88 3.91
N LEU A 414 15.28 -47.22 3.93
CA LEU A 414 14.81 -48.59 3.79
C LEU A 414 15.08 -49.18 2.39
N PHE A 415 14.76 -48.47 1.31
CA PHE A 415 15.05 -48.95 -0.05
C PHE A 415 16.55 -48.94 -0.38
N GLY A 416 17.31 -47.98 0.15
CA GLY A 416 18.77 -47.96 0.01
C GLY A 416 19.47 -49.14 0.69
N ALA A 417 18.89 -49.73 1.74
CA ALA A 417 19.47 -50.87 2.45
C ALA A 417 19.02 -52.26 1.95
N VAL A 418 17.90 -52.37 1.23
CA VAL A 418 17.23 -53.66 0.96
C VAL A 418 17.62 -54.35 -0.36
N ALA A 419 18.16 -53.61 -1.32
CA ALA A 419 18.46 -54.12 -2.67
C ALA A 419 19.70 -53.47 -3.28
N ASN A 420 20.38 -54.20 -4.17
CA ASN A 420 21.55 -53.69 -4.88
C ASN A 420 21.15 -52.64 -5.94
N ARG A 421 22.08 -51.73 -6.26
CA ARG A 421 21.85 -50.60 -7.18
C ARG A 421 21.27 -51.00 -8.53
N GLU A 422 21.79 -52.05 -9.15
CA GLU A 422 21.28 -52.58 -10.42
C GLU A 422 19.82 -53.03 -10.32
N LYS A 423 19.42 -53.59 -9.18
CA LYS A 423 18.03 -54.03 -8.93
C LYS A 423 17.09 -52.85 -8.68
N LEU A 424 17.56 -51.81 -7.99
CA LEU A 424 16.84 -50.52 -7.84
C LEU A 424 16.55 -49.85 -9.20
N LEU A 425 17.47 -49.99 -10.16
CA LEU A 425 17.39 -49.36 -11.48
C LEU A 425 16.63 -50.21 -12.52
N THR A 426 16.72 -51.53 -12.45
CA THR A 426 16.06 -52.43 -13.42
C THR A 426 14.62 -52.77 -13.06
N ASP A 427 14.26 -52.83 -11.77
CA ASP A 427 12.93 -53.26 -11.33
C ASP A 427 12.01 -52.09 -10.98
N ARG A 428 11.20 -51.65 -11.96
CA ARG A 428 10.22 -50.58 -11.81
C ARG A 428 9.03 -50.93 -10.90
N LEU A 429 8.92 -52.16 -10.42
CA LEU A 429 7.89 -52.61 -9.48
C LEU A 429 8.52 -53.34 -8.27
N LEU A 430 9.75 -52.96 -7.88
CA LEU A 430 10.45 -53.47 -6.70
C LEU A 430 9.59 -53.43 -5.43
N THR A 431 8.77 -52.39 -5.27
CA THR A 431 7.81 -52.25 -4.16
C THR A 431 6.80 -53.40 -4.10
N ALA A 432 6.39 -53.94 -5.26
CA ALA A 432 5.52 -55.11 -5.33
C ALA A 432 6.29 -56.43 -5.16
N THR A 433 7.56 -56.53 -5.54
CA THR A 433 8.35 -57.76 -5.36
C THR A 433 8.75 -58.00 -3.91
N ILE A 434 8.98 -56.92 -3.15
CA ILE A 434 9.37 -56.99 -1.72
C ILE A 434 8.14 -57.19 -0.79
N ALA A 435 6.94 -56.79 -1.22
CA ALA A 435 5.77 -56.74 -0.35
C ALA A 435 5.28 -58.11 0.15
N TRP A 436 5.05 -58.19 1.47
CA TRP A 436 4.50 -59.34 2.16
C TRP A 436 3.06 -59.04 2.64
N PRO A 437 2.10 -59.98 2.58
CA PRO A 437 2.23 -61.38 2.14
C PRO A 437 2.02 -61.62 0.63
N PHE A 438 1.41 -60.68 -0.10
CA PHE A 438 1.06 -60.88 -1.52
C PHE A 438 1.39 -59.65 -2.40
N PRO A 439 2.24 -59.79 -3.44
CA PRO A 439 2.55 -58.73 -4.41
C PRO A 439 1.34 -58.06 -5.09
N VAL A 440 0.22 -58.79 -5.20
CA VAL A 440 -1.04 -58.30 -5.80
C VAL A 440 -1.62 -57.11 -5.02
N VAL A 441 -1.44 -57.06 -3.70
CA VAL A 441 -1.93 -55.97 -2.84
C VAL A 441 -1.33 -54.63 -3.29
N ILE A 442 -0.05 -54.61 -3.70
CA ILE A 442 0.61 -53.39 -4.16
C ILE A 442 0.09 -52.96 -5.53
N ARG A 443 -0.13 -53.91 -6.46
CA ARG A 443 -0.70 -53.60 -7.78
C ARG A 443 -2.09 -52.97 -7.67
N VAL A 444 -2.95 -53.51 -6.80
CA VAL A 444 -4.26 -52.93 -6.47
C VAL A 444 -4.11 -51.58 -5.77
N GLY A 445 -3.19 -51.48 -4.81
CA GLY A 445 -2.86 -50.24 -4.09
C GLY A 445 -2.50 -49.08 -5.03
N ILE A 446 -1.61 -49.31 -6.00
CA ILE A 446 -1.20 -48.29 -6.99
C ILE A 446 -2.41 -47.76 -7.75
N ILE A 447 -3.23 -48.66 -8.33
CA ILE A 447 -4.41 -48.30 -9.14
C ILE A 447 -5.37 -47.46 -8.30
N LEU A 448 -5.69 -47.89 -7.08
CA LEU A 448 -6.61 -47.16 -6.19
C LEU A 448 -6.03 -45.83 -5.68
N SER A 449 -4.71 -45.73 -5.46
CA SER A 449 -4.02 -44.47 -5.13
C SER A 449 -4.17 -43.46 -6.27
N THR A 450 -3.89 -43.89 -7.50
CA THR A 450 -3.98 -43.02 -8.68
C THR A 450 -5.41 -42.59 -9.00
N LEU A 451 -6.39 -43.48 -8.90
CA LEU A 451 -7.80 -43.12 -9.04
C LEU A 451 -8.27 -42.17 -7.92
N GLY A 452 -7.77 -42.35 -6.69
CA GLY A 452 -8.01 -41.44 -5.58
C GLY A 452 -7.48 -40.02 -5.85
N ALA A 453 -6.23 -39.89 -6.29
CA ALA A 453 -5.62 -38.59 -6.62
C ALA A 453 -6.31 -37.91 -7.83
N ALA A 454 -6.71 -38.68 -8.84
CA ALA A 454 -7.51 -38.22 -9.97
C ALA A 454 -8.87 -37.68 -9.51
N LEU A 455 -9.58 -38.42 -8.65
CA LEU A 455 -10.86 -38.00 -8.09
C LEU A 455 -10.77 -36.70 -7.27
N GLN A 456 -9.73 -36.53 -6.46
CA GLN A 456 -9.52 -35.30 -5.70
C GLN A 456 -9.28 -34.10 -6.62
N SER A 457 -8.45 -34.28 -7.66
CA SER A 457 -8.13 -33.24 -8.65
C SER A 457 -9.38 -32.82 -9.45
N LEU A 458 -10.17 -33.80 -9.91
CA LEU A 458 -11.42 -33.60 -10.65
C LEU A 458 -12.55 -33.02 -9.76
N THR A 459 -12.48 -33.18 -8.44
CA THR A 459 -13.38 -32.51 -7.48
C THR A 459 -12.96 -31.07 -7.16
N GLY A 460 -11.65 -30.82 -7.08
CA GLY A 460 -11.09 -29.53 -6.67
C GLY A 460 -11.17 -28.46 -7.76
N ALA A 461 -10.80 -28.80 -8.99
CA ALA A 461 -10.76 -27.85 -10.11
C ALA A 461 -12.13 -27.19 -10.43
N PRO A 462 -13.27 -27.92 -10.52
CA PRO A 462 -14.57 -27.30 -10.81
C PRO A 462 -15.02 -26.29 -9.75
N ARG A 463 -14.70 -26.55 -8.47
CA ARG A 463 -15.09 -25.69 -7.34
C ARG A 463 -14.25 -24.42 -7.27
N LEU A 464 -12.97 -24.53 -7.62
CA LEU A 464 -12.10 -23.37 -7.80
C LEU A 464 -12.61 -22.49 -8.95
N LEU A 465 -12.95 -23.08 -10.11
CA LEU A 465 -13.50 -22.34 -11.25
C LEU A 465 -14.84 -21.68 -10.93
N ALA A 466 -15.75 -22.38 -10.23
CA ALA A 466 -17.02 -21.84 -9.80
C ALA A 466 -16.86 -20.69 -8.79
N ALA A 467 -15.88 -20.76 -7.88
CA ALA A 467 -15.58 -19.65 -6.98
C ALA A 467 -15.07 -18.41 -7.73
N ILE A 468 -14.18 -18.58 -8.71
CA ILE A 468 -13.70 -17.49 -9.58
C ILE A 468 -14.86 -16.88 -10.39
N ALA A 469 -15.81 -17.71 -10.85
CA ALA A 469 -17.00 -17.25 -11.58
C ALA A 469 -18.02 -16.53 -10.68
N ASN A 470 -18.17 -16.95 -9.42
CA ASN A 470 -19.08 -16.34 -8.45
C ASN A 470 -18.69 -14.91 -8.05
N ASP A 471 -17.41 -14.55 -8.21
CA ASP A 471 -16.87 -13.23 -7.91
C ASP A 471 -17.17 -12.17 -8.99
N ASP A 472 -17.82 -12.55 -10.11
CA ASP A 472 -18.27 -11.67 -11.22
C ASP A 472 -17.16 -10.80 -11.89
N ILE A 473 -15.88 -11.09 -11.65
CA ILE A 473 -14.74 -10.30 -12.17
C ILE A 473 -14.64 -10.44 -13.71
N LEU A 474 -14.68 -11.66 -14.23
CA LEU A 474 -14.55 -11.96 -15.66
C LEU A 474 -15.89 -12.37 -16.28
N PRO A 475 -16.51 -11.56 -17.16
CA PRO A 475 -17.83 -11.85 -17.73
C PRO A 475 -17.90 -13.14 -18.56
N VAL A 476 -16.76 -13.61 -19.09
CA VAL A 476 -16.65 -14.88 -19.83
C VAL A 476 -16.86 -16.11 -18.94
N LEU A 477 -16.59 -16.00 -17.63
CA LEU A 477 -16.74 -17.11 -16.68
C LEU A 477 -18.15 -17.21 -16.08
N ASN A 478 -19.05 -16.26 -16.37
CA ASN A 478 -20.40 -16.21 -15.78
C ASN A 478 -21.24 -17.46 -16.05
N CYS A 479 -20.95 -18.23 -17.11
CA CYS A 479 -21.60 -19.51 -17.39
C CYS A 479 -21.25 -20.63 -16.39
N PHE A 480 -20.21 -20.46 -15.57
CA PHE A 480 -19.79 -21.39 -14.51
C PHE A 480 -20.26 -20.96 -13.11
N ARG A 481 -21.04 -19.88 -13.00
CA ARG A 481 -21.57 -19.35 -11.74
C ARG A 481 -22.60 -20.30 -11.12
N VAL A 482 -22.46 -20.61 -9.83
CA VAL A 482 -23.33 -21.55 -9.11
C VAL A 482 -23.51 -21.09 -7.65
N ALA A 483 -24.71 -21.22 -7.09
CA ALA A 483 -24.97 -20.87 -5.69
C ALA A 483 -24.09 -21.69 -4.71
N ASP A 484 -23.65 -21.09 -3.61
CA ASP A 484 -22.66 -21.66 -2.67
C ASP A 484 -23.05 -23.03 -2.05
N THR A 485 -24.33 -23.41 -2.12
CA THR A 485 -24.87 -24.68 -1.63
C THR A 485 -25.05 -25.75 -2.71
N SER A 486 -24.90 -25.40 -3.99
CA SER A 486 -25.11 -26.28 -5.14
C SER A 486 -23.79 -26.79 -5.73
N GLU A 487 -23.79 -28.01 -6.29
CA GLU A 487 -22.60 -28.59 -6.93
C GLU A 487 -22.37 -28.02 -8.34
N PRO A 488 -21.13 -27.72 -8.74
CA PRO A 488 -20.86 -26.99 -9.98
C PRO A 488 -20.79 -27.90 -11.22
N HIS A 489 -21.94 -28.47 -11.61
CA HIS A 489 -22.04 -29.45 -12.70
C HIS A 489 -21.46 -28.97 -14.04
N ILE A 490 -21.68 -27.71 -14.43
CA ILE A 490 -21.16 -27.15 -15.70
C ILE A 490 -19.62 -27.04 -15.67
N ALA A 491 -19.05 -26.55 -14.56
CA ALA A 491 -17.61 -26.48 -14.38
C ALA A 491 -16.98 -27.89 -14.30
N THR A 492 -17.69 -28.87 -13.73
CA THR A 492 -17.27 -30.28 -13.71
C THR A 492 -17.17 -30.83 -15.13
N LEU A 493 -18.21 -30.65 -15.95
CA LEU A 493 -18.20 -31.09 -17.34
C LEU A 493 -17.03 -30.44 -18.13
N PHE A 494 -16.83 -29.13 -17.98
CA PHE A 494 -15.73 -28.41 -18.62
C PHE A 494 -14.34 -28.90 -18.18
N THR A 495 -14.16 -29.17 -16.88
CA THR A 495 -12.92 -29.76 -16.34
C THR A 495 -12.68 -31.15 -16.91
N THR A 496 -13.72 -31.98 -17.00
CA THR A 496 -13.64 -33.32 -17.60
C THR A 496 -13.27 -33.24 -19.09
N VAL A 497 -13.77 -32.26 -19.84
CA VAL A 497 -13.37 -32.06 -21.26
C VAL A 497 -11.88 -31.72 -21.38
N ILE A 498 -11.35 -30.82 -20.54
CA ILE A 498 -9.91 -30.52 -20.50
C ILE A 498 -9.10 -31.79 -20.15
N CYS A 499 -9.54 -32.53 -19.12
CA CYS A 499 -8.91 -33.79 -18.71
C CYS A 499 -8.88 -34.82 -19.85
N MET A 500 -10.01 -35.05 -20.53
CA MET A 500 -10.10 -35.96 -21.68
C MET A 500 -9.16 -35.53 -22.83
N GLY A 501 -9.07 -34.22 -23.12
CA GLY A 501 -8.10 -33.71 -24.10
C GLY A 501 -6.66 -34.05 -23.73
N CYS A 502 -6.28 -33.90 -22.47
CA CYS A 502 -4.94 -34.28 -21.97
C CYS A 502 -4.71 -35.80 -21.97
N VAL A 503 -5.74 -36.60 -21.68
CA VAL A 503 -5.68 -38.07 -21.81
C VAL A 503 -5.45 -38.51 -23.25
N VAL A 504 -6.10 -37.85 -24.23
CA VAL A 504 -5.90 -38.13 -25.67
C VAL A 504 -4.48 -37.78 -26.13
N ILE A 505 -3.85 -36.73 -25.59
CA ILE A 505 -2.43 -36.43 -25.87
C ILE A 505 -1.51 -37.59 -25.44
N GLY A 506 -1.87 -38.34 -24.38
CA GLY A 506 -1.26 -39.61 -23.99
C GLY A 506 0.20 -39.54 -23.52
N ASN A 507 0.84 -38.37 -23.54
CA ASN A 507 2.25 -38.19 -23.24
C ASN A 507 2.46 -37.65 -21.81
N LEU A 508 2.82 -38.54 -20.89
CA LEU A 508 3.10 -38.23 -19.49
C LEU A 508 4.26 -37.24 -19.30
N ASP A 509 5.26 -37.27 -20.17
CA ASP A 509 6.50 -36.50 -20.04
C ASP A 509 6.30 -35.01 -20.39
N LEU A 510 5.32 -34.68 -21.23
CA LEU A 510 4.90 -33.30 -21.50
C LEU A 510 3.93 -32.75 -20.44
N ILE A 511 3.09 -33.63 -19.90
CA ILE A 511 2.07 -33.29 -18.89
C ILE A 511 2.72 -32.96 -17.54
N THR A 512 3.70 -33.75 -17.11
CA THR A 512 4.29 -33.66 -15.75
C THR A 512 4.98 -32.32 -15.44
N PRO A 513 5.86 -31.76 -16.30
CA PRO A 513 6.48 -30.46 -16.04
C PRO A 513 5.44 -29.32 -16.04
N THR A 514 4.49 -29.36 -16.97
CA THR A 514 3.44 -28.36 -17.13
C THR A 514 2.58 -28.24 -15.87
N VAL A 515 2.14 -29.38 -15.31
CA VAL A 515 1.40 -29.45 -14.03
C VAL A 515 2.21 -28.86 -12.90
N THR A 516 3.50 -29.23 -12.82
CA THR A 516 4.41 -28.81 -11.75
C THR A 516 4.60 -27.29 -11.70
N MET A 517 4.74 -26.64 -12.86
CA MET A 517 4.87 -25.18 -12.94
C MET A 517 3.63 -24.45 -12.42
N PHE A 518 2.42 -24.95 -12.73
CA PHE A 518 1.18 -24.35 -12.24
C PHE A 518 0.98 -24.52 -10.72
N PHE A 519 1.38 -25.66 -10.14
CA PHE A 519 1.39 -25.83 -8.69
C PHE A 519 2.43 -24.91 -8.01
N LEU A 520 3.65 -24.85 -8.51
CA LEU A 520 4.70 -23.97 -7.97
C LEU A 520 4.36 -22.48 -8.05
N LEU A 521 3.74 -22.04 -9.15
CA LEU A 521 3.24 -20.67 -9.30
C LEU A 521 2.17 -20.34 -8.23
N CYS A 522 1.24 -21.26 -7.98
CA CYS A 522 0.24 -21.11 -6.92
C CYS A 522 0.89 -21.07 -5.52
N TYR A 523 1.86 -21.95 -5.25
CA TYR A 523 2.56 -22.00 -3.97
C TYR A 523 3.39 -20.72 -3.72
N SER A 524 4.09 -20.23 -4.74
CA SER A 524 4.77 -18.93 -4.72
C SER A 524 3.79 -17.78 -4.45
N GLY A 525 2.63 -17.76 -5.13
CA GLY A 525 1.59 -16.75 -4.91
C GLY A 525 1.05 -16.72 -3.48
N VAL A 526 0.74 -17.89 -2.89
CA VAL A 526 0.31 -18.00 -1.49
C VAL A 526 1.37 -17.51 -0.51
N ASN A 527 2.63 -17.89 -0.73
CA ASN A 527 3.75 -17.49 0.11
C ASN A 527 4.02 -15.97 0.03
N LEU A 528 4.03 -15.41 -1.18
CA LEU A 528 4.21 -13.98 -1.43
C LEU A 528 3.07 -13.15 -0.83
N SER A 529 1.83 -13.64 -0.94
CA SER A 529 0.64 -13.02 -0.33
C SER A 529 0.77 -12.87 1.18
N CYS A 530 1.22 -13.93 1.88
CA CYS A 530 1.44 -13.87 3.32
C CYS A 530 2.56 -12.91 3.69
N PHE A 531 3.70 -13.00 3.00
CA PHE A 531 4.84 -12.12 3.23
C PHE A 531 4.45 -10.64 3.10
N LEU A 532 3.74 -10.26 2.03
CA LEU A 532 3.35 -8.87 1.83
C LEU A 532 2.34 -8.38 2.88
N LEU A 533 1.32 -9.16 3.22
CA LEU A 533 0.33 -8.76 4.23
C LEU A 533 0.94 -8.59 5.64
N ASP A 534 1.89 -9.45 6.01
CA ASP A 534 2.61 -9.40 7.29
C ASP A 534 3.64 -8.24 7.30
N PHE A 535 4.47 -8.12 6.26
CA PHE A 535 5.50 -7.06 6.14
C PHE A 535 4.93 -5.64 6.06
N LEU A 536 3.73 -5.47 5.52
CA LEU A 536 3.05 -4.19 5.37
C LEU A 536 2.17 -3.84 6.59
N ASP A 537 2.11 -4.70 7.61
CA ASP A 537 1.22 -4.59 8.78
C ASP A 537 -0.23 -4.28 8.37
N ALA A 538 -0.76 -5.03 7.40
CA ALA A 538 -2.09 -4.78 6.85
C ALA A 538 -3.16 -4.92 7.95
N PRO A 539 -4.06 -3.93 8.19
CA PRO A 539 -5.02 -3.99 9.31
C PRO A 539 -6.00 -5.18 9.30
N SER A 540 -6.18 -5.77 8.11
CA SER A 540 -6.98 -6.96 7.80
C SER A 540 -6.23 -8.28 7.97
N TRP A 541 -4.92 -8.24 8.27
CA TRP A 541 -4.07 -9.39 8.53
C TRP A 541 -3.87 -9.57 10.03
N ARG A 542 -4.51 -10.61 10.59
CA ARG A 542 -4.48 -10.97 12.01
C ARG A 542 -4.44 -12.50 12.15
N PRO A 543 -3.41 -13.18 11.63
CA PRO A 543 -3.31 -14.64 11.73
C PRO A 543 -3.26 -15.06 13.20
N ARG A 544 -4.12 -16.01 13.59
CA ARG A 544 -4.08 -16.62 14.94
C ARG A 544 -3.04 -17.73 15.04
N TRP A 545 -2.45 -18.13 13.91
CA TRP A 545 -1.46 -19.21 13.84
C TRP A 545 -0.09 -18.78 14.38
N LYS A 546 0.32 -19.35 15.51
CA LYS A 546 1.55 -18.96 16.25
C LYS A 546 2.86 -19.28 15.52
N PHE A 547 2.88 -20.22 14.59
CA PHE A 547 4.09 -20.63 13.85
C PHE A 547 4.24 -19.92 12.50
N HIS A 548 3.56 -18.78 12.32
CA HIS A 548 3.73 -17.91 11.16
C HIS A 548 4.79 -16.83 11.43
N HIS A 549 5.58 -16.50 10.41
CA HIS A 549 6.49 -15.36 10.40
C HIS A 549 6.78 -14.98 8.94
N TRP A 550 6.74 -13.68 8.59
CA TRP A 550 7.00 -13.17 7.23
C TRP A 550 8.22 -13.80 6.55
N LEU A 551 9.33 -14.01 7.28
CA LEU A 551 10.57 -14.57 6.73
C LEU A 551 10.40 -16.02 6.23
N LEU A 552 9.58 -16.84 6.90
CA LEU A 552 9.31 -18.22 6.46
C LEU A 552 8.49 -18.24 5.17
N SER A 553 7.55 -17.29 5.04
CA SER A 553 6.78 -17.11 3.81
C SER A 553 7.64 -16.57 2.68
N LEU A 554 8.54 -15.60 2.93
CA LEU A 554 9.49 -15.13 1.93
C LEU A 554 10.45 -16.25 1.46
N LEU A 555 10.98 -17.03 2.41
CA LEU A 555 11.81 -18.21 2.10
C LEU A 555 11.04 -19.23 1.25
N GLY A 556 9.78 -19.50 1.59
CA GLY A 556 8.90 -20.38 0.81
C GLY A 556 8.65 -19.88 -0.62
N ALA A 557 8.42 -18.58 -0.80
CA ALA A 557 8.24 -17.97 -2.13
C ALA A 557 9.51 -18.09 -2.99
N LEU A 558 10.66 -17.71 -2.42
CA LEU A 558 11.96 -17.82 -3.09
C LEU A 558 12.29 -19.27 -3.45
N LEU A 559 12.05 -20.21 -2.54
CA LEU A 559 12.27 -21.64 -2.77
C LEU A 559 11.38 -22.19 -3.90
N CYS A 560 10.12 -21.78 -3.97
CA CYS A 560 9.24 -22.13 -5.10
C CYS A 560 9.82 -21.65 -6.43
N VAL A 561 10.24 -20.38 -6.52
CA VAL A 561 10.81 -19.80 -7.75
C VAL A 561 12.11 -20.49 -8.15
N VAL A 562 13.00 -20.77 -7.19
CA VAL A 562 14.24 -21.52 -7.45
C VAL A 562 13.93 -22.91 -7.99
N ILE A 563 12.98 -23.65 -7.41
CA ILE A 563 12.59 -24.99 -7.89
C ILE A 563 11.99 -24.93 -9.31
N MET A 564 11.20 -23.91 -9.66
CA MET A 564 10.70 -23.73 -11.04
C MET A 564 11.85 -23.67 -12.06
N PHE A 565 12.82 -22.77 -11.83
CA PHE A 565 13.98 -22.62 -12.71
C PHE A 565 14.92 -23.83 -12.70
N LEU A 566 15.05 -24.55 -11.58
CA LEU A 566 15.81 -25.81 -11.51
C LEU A 566 15.19 -26.90 -12.39
N ILE A 567 13.86 -27.06 -12.35
CA ILE A 567 13.15 -28.09 -13.13
C ILE A 567 13.20 -27.79 -14.63
N SER A 568 12.75 -26.59 -15.03
CA SER A 568 12.86 -26.15 -16.43
C SER A 568 12.58 -24.66 -16.57
N TRP A 569 13.59 -23.91 -17.00
CA TRP A 569 13.45 -22.49 -17.32
C TRP A 569 12.45 -22.24 -18.46
N LEU A 570 12.37 -23.14 -19.47
CA LEU A 570 11.50 -22.96 -20.63
C LEU A 570 10.02 -23.04 -20.23
N PHE A 571 9.62 -24.12 -19.55
CA PHE A 571 8.25 -24.26 -19.05
C PHE A 571 7.93 -23.19 -18.00
N THR A 572 8.91 -22.77 -17.17
CA THR A 572 8.75 -21.63 -16.25
C THR A 572 8.38 -20.34 -16.99
N VAL A 573 9.12 -19.98 -18.04
CA VAL A 573 8.85 -18.77 -18.84
C VAL A 573 7.49 -18.86 -19.54
N VAL A 574 7.11 -20.03 -20.08
CA VAL A 574 5.80 -20.23 -20.71
C VAL A 574 4.65 -20.09 -19.69
N SER A 575 4.77 -20.70 -18.50
CA SER A 575 3.75 -20.58 -17.45
C SER A 575 3.64 -19.16 -16.89
N LEU A 576 4.77 -18.44 -16.73
CA LEU A 576 4.78 -17.03 -16.34
C LEU A 576 4.15 -16.14 -17.42
N ALA A 577 4.50 -16.35 -18.69
CA ALA A 577 3.90 -15.61 -19.81
C ALA A 577 2.38 -15.83 -19.91
N LEU A 578 1.91 -17.07 -19.69
CA LEU A 578 0.47 -17.38 -19.63
C LEU A 578 -0.21 -16.65 -18.46
N ALA A 579 0.39 -16.65 -17.27
CA ALA A 579 -0.12 -15.91 -16.12
C ALA A 579 -0.16 -14.39 -16.40
N SER A 580 0.92 -13.81 -16.95
CA SER A 580 0.94 -12.39 -17.33
C SER A 580 -0.11 -12.04 -18.40
N LEU A 581 -0.39 -12.94 -19.35
CA LEU A 581 -1.43 -12.77 -20.36
C LEU A 581 -2.84 -12.80 -19.74
N ILE A 582 -3.09 -13.73 -18.81
CA ILE A 582 -4.37 -13.79 -18.07
C ILE A 582 -4.54 -12.54 -17.20
N TYR A 583 -3.49 -12.12 -16.47
CA TYR A 583 -3.48 -10.88 -15.70
C TYR A 583 -3.82 -9.67 -16.58
N TYR A 584 -3.17 -9.52 -17.74
CA TYR A 584 -3.44 -8.41 -18.67
C TYR A 584 -4.86 -8.44 -19.22
N TYR A 585 -5.38 -9.64 -19.53
CA TYR A 585 -6.77 -9.81 -19.94
C TYR A 585 -7.74 -9.39 -18.84
N VAL A 586 -7.49 -9.79 -17.59
CA VAL A 586 -8.28 -9.37 -16.41
C VAL A 586 -8.16 -7.86 -16.18
N SER A 587 -6.99 -7.24 -16.35
CA SER A 587 -6.86 -5.78 -16.16
C SER A 587 -7.62 -4.94 -17.20
N ILE A 588 -7.91 -5.49 -18.38
CA ILE A 588 -8.69 -4.80 -19.43
C ILE A 588 -10.19 -5.10 -19.34
N LYS A 589 -10.56 -6.36 -19.08
CA LYS A 589 -11.96 -6.84 -19.13
C LYS A 589 -12.59 -7.05 -17.76
N GLY A 590 -11.80 -7.01 -16.71
CA GLY A 590 -12.24 -7.14 -15.33
C GLY A 590 -13.11 -5.96 -14.94
N LYS A 591 -14.26 -6.24 -14.32
CA LYS A 591 -14.98 -5.19 -13.59
C LYS A 591 -14.26 -4.94 -12.28
N ALA A 592 -13.92 -3.68 -11.99
CA ALA A 592 -13.42 -3.27 -10.69
C ALA A 592 -14.55 -3.39 -9.65
N GLY A 593 -14.68 -4.57 -9.05
CA GLY A 593 -15.46 -4.74 -7.83
C GLY A 593 -14.70 -4.17 -6.62
N ASP A 594 -15.41 -3.86 -5.53
CA ASP A 594 -14.84 -3.38 -4.26
C ASP A 594 -14.11 -4.48 -3.48
N TRP A 595 -13.16 -5.14 -4.14
CA TRP A 595 -12.14 -5.93 -3.49
C TRP A 595 -11.21 -4.97 -2.76
N GLY A 596 -11.24 -5.02 -1.43
CA GLY A 596 -10.31 -4.27 -0.59
C GLY A 596 -8.87 -4.64 -0.96
N ASP A 597 -8.21 -3.73 -1.67
CA ASP A 597 -6.89 -3.96 -2.24
C ASP A 597 -5.80 -3.94 -1.15
N GLY A 598 -5.00 -5.01 -1.12
CA GLY A 598 -3.83 -5.12 -0.26
C GLY A 598 -2.82 -4.00 -0.53
N PHE A 599 -2.67 -3.55 -1.79
CA PHE A 599 -1.81 -2.43 -2.15
C PHE A 599 -2.39 -1.08 -1.72
N LYS A 600 -3.70 -0.79 -1.90
CA LYS A 600 -4.33 0.40 -1.26
C LYS A 600 -4.12 0.42 0.26
N SER A 601 -4.23 -0.73 0.93
CA SER A 601 -3.94 -0.86 2.36
C SER A 601 -2.46 -0.55 2.68
N ALA A 602 -1.54 -1.01 1.82
CA ALA A 602 -0.11 -0.72 1.90
C ALA A 602 0.18 0.78 1.73
N TYR A 603 -0.38 1.42 0.70
CA TYR A 603 -0.23 2.85 0.44
C TYR A 603 -0.79 3.69 1.59
N PHE A 604 -1.92 3.29 2.18
CA PHE A 604 -2.48 3.94 3.37
C PHE A 604 -1.54 3.82 4.58
N GLN A 605 -0.99 2.64 4.87
CA GLN A 605 -0.02 2.47 5.96
C GLN A 605 1.28 3.24 5.71
N LEU A 606 1.78 3.27 4.48
CA LEU A 606 2.96 4.04 4.10
C LEU A 606 2.72 5.56 4.26
N ALA A 607 1.56 6.05 3.82
CA ALA A 607 1.14 7.43 4.02
C ALA A 607 1.01 7.77 5.52
N LEU A 608 0.36 6.92 6.32
CA LEU A 608 0.20 7.10 7.75
C LEU A 608 1.54 7.09 8.50
N ARG A 609 2.45 6.17 8.16
CA ARG A 609 3.83 6.14 8.70
C ARG A 609 4.60 7.40 8.34
N SER A 610 4.48 7.89 7.11
CA SER A 610 5.13 9.11 6.63
C SER A 610 4.56 10.36 7.31
N LEU A 611 3.24 10.45 7.49
CA LEU A 611 2.58 11.51 8.26
C LEU A 611 3.03 11.52 9.73
N ARG A 612 3.13 10.35 10.36
CA ARG A 612 3.60 10.21 11.75
C ARG A 612 5.08 10.55 11.90
N SER A 613 5.93 10.25 10.91
CA SER A 613 7.36 10.60 10.95
C SER A 613 7.63 12.09 10.68
N LEU A 614 6.82 12.74 9.84
CA LEU A 614 6.78 14.21 9.70
C LEU A 614 6.39 14.91 11.02
N GLY A 615 5.56 14.25 11.83
CA GLY A 615 5.21 14.66 13.19
C GLY A 615 4.47 16.00 13.29
N ALA A 616 4.40 16.54 14.52
CA ALA A 616 3.80 17.84 14.82
C ALA A 616 4.84 18.93 15.17
N LYS A 617 6.14 18.66 14.97
CA LYS A 617 7.20 19.65 15.18
C LYS A 617 7.11 20.72 14.10
N GLN A 618 7.32 21.99 14.45
CA GLN A 618 7.30 23.08 13.48
C GLN A 618 8.37 22.85 12.39
N VAL A 619 7.94 22.93 11.13
CA VAL A 619 8.84 22.83 9.97
C VAL A 619 9.85 23.98 10.01
N HIS A 620 11.13 23.66 9.86
CA HIS A 620 12.20 24.66 9.84
C HIS A 620 12.07 25.55 8.58
N PRO A 621 12.25 26.89 8.65
CA PRO A 621 12.03 27.79 7.51
C PRO A 621 12.77 27.39 6.21
N LYS A 622 13.97 26.83 6.34
CA LYS A 622 14.76 26.32 5.19
C LYS A 622 14.10 25.19 4.40
N ASN A 623 13.21 24.40 5.04
CA ASN A 623 12.52 23.24 4.47
C ASN A 623 11.01 23.52 4.28
N TRP A 624 10.64 24.79 4.13
CA TRP A 624 9.27 25.18 3.85
C TRP A 624 8.90 24.85 2.39
N TYR A 625 7.68 24.35 2.17
CA TYR A 625 7.15 24.05 0.83
C TYR A 625 5.79 24.73 0.66
N PRO A 626 5.46 25.27 -0.53
CA PRO A 626 4.15 25.85 -0.79
C PRO A 626 3.09 24.75 -0.85
N ILE A 627 2.09 24.81 0.04
CA ILE A 627 0.89 23.97 0.04
C ILE A 627 -0.30 24.91 -0.14
N PRO A 628 -0.69 25.25 -1.38
CA PRO A 628 -1.74 26.21 -1.65
C PRO A 628 -3.14 25.62 -1.41
N LEU A 629 -3.90 26.29 -0.55
CA LEU A 629 -5.36 26.21 -0.45
C LEU A 629 -5.96 27.14 -1.50
N ILE A 630 -6.60 26.56 -2.51
CA ILE A 630 -7.13 27.26 -3.68
C ILE A 630 -8.62 27.42 -3.49
N PHE A 631 -9.08 28.65 -3.31
CA PHE A 631 -10.49 28.92 -3.09
C PHE A 631 -11.20 29.08 -4.45
N CYS A 632 -12.02 28.09 -4.81
CA CYS A 632 -12.53 27.89 -6.17
C CYS A 632 -13.65 28.86 -6.58
N ARG A 633 -14.51 29.26 -5.64
CA ARG A 633 -15.66 30.15 -5.87
C ARG A 633 -15.77 31.25 -4.80
N PRO A 634 -14.81 32.19 -4.74
CA PRO A 634 -14.87 33.25 -3.75
C PRO A 634 -15.97 34.29 -4.02
N TRP A 635 -16.31 34.53 -5.30
CA TRP A 635 -17.19 35.64 -5.71
C TRP A 635 -18.25 35.18 -6.72
N GLY A 636 -19.53 35.23 -6.31
CA GLY A 636 -20.69 35.01 -7.18
C GLY A 636 -20.93 33.54 -7.58
N LYS A 637 -22.03 33.33 -8.31
CA LYS A 637 -22.37 32.02 -8.88
C LYS A 637 -21.72 31.86 -10.26
N LEU A 638 -20.87 30.85 -10.41
CA LEU A 638 -20.39 30.37 -11.72
C LEU A 638 -21.54 29.68 -12.49
N PRO A 639 -21.44 29.52 -13.82
CA PRO A 639 -22.36 28.68 -14.58
C PRO A 639 -22.43 27.26 -14.01
N GLU A 640 -23.62 26.65 -14.03
CA GLU A 640 -23.92 25.40 -13.31
C GLU A 640 -22.95 24.25 -13.62
N ASN A 641 -22.39 24.20 -14.84
CA ASN A 641 -21.47 23.17 -15.31
C ASN A 641 -19.97 23.43 -15.03
N VAL A 642 -19.59 24.50 -14.30
CA VAL A 642 -18.19 24.89 -14.11
C VAL A 642 -17.80 24.81 -12.63
N PRO A 643 -17.07 23.76 -12.18
CA PRO A 643 -16.76 23.57 -10.76
C PRO A 643 -15.83 24.66 -10.20
N CYS A 644 -14.79 25.03 -10.96
CA CYS A 644 -13.90 26.14 -10.63
C CYS A 644 -13.41 26.87 -11.89
N HIS A 645 -12.75 28.01 -11.70
CA HIS A 645 -12.26 28.83 -12.81
C HIS A 645 -11.22 28.10 -13.68
N PRO A 646 -11.34 28.11 -15.02
CA PRO A 646 -10.59 27.21 -15.93
C PRO A 646 -9.06 27.34 -15.89
N LYS A 647 -8.55 28.50 -15.43
CA LYS A 647 -7.11 28.82 -15.29
C LYS A 647 -6.56 28.69 -13.87
N LEU A 648 -7.42 28.41 -12.87
CA LEU A 648 -7.01 28.39 -11.47
C LEU A 648 -6.19 27.14 -11.10
N ALA A 649 -6.48 26.00 -11.73
CA ALA A 649 -5.65 24.80 -11.61
C ALA A 649 -4.29 24.95 -12.30
N ASP A 650 -4.26 25.63 -13.45
CA ASP A 650 -3.02 25.93 -14.18
C ASP A 650 -2.12 26.85 -13.33
N PHE A 651 -2.70 27.90 -12.73
CA PHE A 651 -2.03 28.77 -11.76
C PHE A 651 -1.50 28.01 -10.54
N ALA A 652 -2.30 27.13 -9.94
CA ALA A 652 -1.88 26.30 -8.82
C ALA A 652 -0.70 25.39 -9.17
N ASN A 653 -0.67 24.86 -10.40
CA ASN A 653 0.47 24.11 -10.93
C ASN A 653 1.72 24.99 -11.11
N CYS A 654 1.59 26.29 -11.40
CA CYS A 654 2.72 27.24 -11.45
C CYS A 654 3.32 27.56 -10.07
N MET A 655 2.55 27.43 -8.98
CA MET A 655 3.05 27.59 -7.61
C MET A 655 3.84 26.38 -7.06
N LYS A 656 4.02 25.33 -7.88
CA LYS A 656 4.66 24.06 -7.47
C LYS A 656 5.88 23.76 -8.34
N LYS A 657 7.01 23.35 -7.73
CA LYS A 657 8.27 23.05 -8.44
C LYS A 657 8.04 21.90 -9.42
N LYS A 658 8.13 22.17 -10.73
CA LYS A 658 7.76 21.23 -11.80
C LYS A 658 6.30 20.69 -11.70
N GLY A 659 5.38 21.43 -11.08
CA GLY A 659 3.99 20.99 -10.82
C GLY A 659 3.81 20.00 -9.66
N ARG A 660 4.90 19.47 -9.08
CA ARG A 660 4.85 18.46 -8.02
C ARG A 660 4.61 19.07 -6.65
N GLY A 661 3.71 18.46 -5.88
CA GLY A 661 3.32 18.90 -4.54
C GLY A 661 1.80 18.98 -4.35
N MET A 662 1.38 19.04 -3.10
CA MET A 662 -0.03 19.01 -2.72
C MET A 662 -0.70 20.39 -2.90
N SER A 663 -1.72 20.45 -3.74
CA SER A 663 -2.70 21.53 -3.78
C SER A 663 -4.02 21.07 -3.15
N ILE A 664 -4.75 21.97 -2.46
CA ILE A 664 -6.08 21.66 -1.93
C ILE A 664 -7.07 22.62 -2.56
N PHE A 665 -7.98 22.12 -3.38
CA PHE A 665 -9.02 22.91 -4.05
C PHE A 665 -10.29 22.86 -3.21
N VAL A 666 -10.76 24.01 -2.76
CA VAL A 666 -11.90 24.09 -1.84
C VAL A 666 -12.99 25.00 -2.37
N ASN A 667 -14.22 24.53 -2.23
CA ASN A 667 -15.43 25.32 -2.42
C ASN A 667 -16.30 25.26 -1.16
N ILE A 668 -17.04 26.34 -0.88
CA ILE A 668 -18.05 26.37 0.18
C ILE A 668 -19.42 26.41 -0.49
N LEU A 669 -20.36 25.63 0.03
CA LEU A 669 -21.78 25.70 -0.31
C LEU A 669 -22.51 26.36 0.87
N ASP A 670 -23.14 27.52 0.61
CA ASP A 670 -24.00 28.20 1.57
C ASP A 670 -25.32 27.42 1.71
N GLY A 671 -25.61 26.82 2.86
CA GLY A 671 -26.79 25.99 3.12
C GLY A 671 -26.70 25.17 4.40
N ASP A 672 -27.74 24.36 4.70
CA ASP A 672 -27.67 23.36 5.77
C ASP A 672 -27.05 22.05 5.26
N TYR A 673 -26.26 21.39 6.11
CA TYR A 673 -25.57 20.15 5.76
C TYR A 673 -26.53 18.99 5.52
N HIS A 674 -27.66 18.91 6.24
CA HIS A 674 -28.62 17.82 6.06
C HIS A 674 -29.34 17.86 4.71
N GLU A 675 -29.57 19.06 4.17
CA GLU A 675 -30.23 19.25 2.87
C GLU A 675 -29.22 19.12 1.72
N CYS A 676 -28.04 19.75 1.83
CA CYS A 676 -27.05 19.83 0.75
C CYS A 676 -26.00 18.70 0.75
N ALA A 677 -26.15 17.63 1.55
CA ALA A 677 -25.14 16.57 1.66
C ALA A 677 -24.85 15.83 0.34
N GLU A 678 -25.88 15.51 -0.46
CA GLU A 678 -25.70 14.84 -1.74
C GLU A 678 -25.15 15.80 -2.82
N ASP A 679 -25.65 17.05 -2.84
CA ASP A 679 -25.13 18.10 -3.73
C ASP A 679 -23.64 18.37 -3.47
N ALA A 680 -23.21 18.35 -2.20
CA ALA A 680 -21.80 18.49 -1.83
C ALA A 680 -20.93 17.33 -2.33
N LYS A 681 -21.42 16.09 -2.28
CA LYS A 681 -20.70 14.92 -2.81
C LYS A 681 -20.56 15.01 -4.33
N GLU A 682 -21.63 15.36 -5.04
CA GLU A 682 -21.61 15.47 -6.50
C GLU A 682 -20.74 16.65 -6.95
N ALA A 683 -20.82 17.81 -6.30
CA ALA A 683 -19.92 18.94 -6.53
C ALA A 683 -18.44 18.57 -6.26
N CYS A 684 -18.16 17.73 -5.25
CA CYS A 684 -16.82 17.26 -4.93
C CYS A 684 -16.27 16.37 -6.05
N LYS A 685 -17.08 15.41 -6.52
CA LYS A 685 -16.74 14.51 -7.62
C LYS A 685 -16.52 15.24 -8.95
N GLN A 686 -17.31 16.28 -9.23
CA GLN A 686 -17.11 17.16 -10.39
C GLN A 686 -15.80 17.94 -10.30
N LEU A 687 -15.48 18.48 -9.13
CA LEU A 687 -14.22 19.19 -8.88
C LEU A 687 -13.00 18.26 -8.99
N ASP A 688 -13.07 17.05 -8.43
CA ASP A 688 -12.01 16.04 -8.53
C ASP A 688 -11.79 15.57 -9.99
N THR A 689 -12.88 15.31 -10.73
CA THR A 689 -12.81 15.00 -12.17
C THR A 689 -12.12 16.11 -12.95
N TYR A 690 -12.39 17.37 -12.62
CA TYR A 690 -11.75 18.53 -13.25
C TYR A 690 -10.26 18.67 -12.90
N ILE A 691 -9.87 18.44 -11.63
CA ILE A 691 -8.45 18.45 -11.18
C ILE A 691 -7.64 17.39 -11.92
N ASN A 692 -8.19 16.17 -12.02
CA ASN A 692 -7.59 15.06 -12.74
C ASN A 692 -7.48 15.35 -14.25
N TYR A 693 -8.52 15.91 -14.88
CA TYR A 693 -8.46 16.36 -16.28
C TYR A 693 -7.37 17.40 -16.54
N LYS A 694 -7.11 18.29 -15.57
CA LYS A 694 -6.05 19.31 -15.60
C LYS A 694 -4.66 18.81 -15.18
N ASN A 695 -4.48 17.50 -14.94
CA ASN A 695 -3.23 16.89 -14.47
C ASN A 695 -2.61 17.65 -13.26
N CYS A 696 -3.44 18.17 -12.35
CA CYS A 696 -2.98 18.90 -11.19
C CYS A 696 -2.88 17.97 -9.98
N GLU A 697 -1.68 17.77 -9.43
CA GLU A 697 -1.52 17.07 -8.15
C GLU A 697 -2.25 17.86 -7.02
N GLY A 698 -3.43 17.39 -6.61
CA GLY A 698 -4.21 18.02 -5.57
C GLY A 698 -5.45 17.23 -5.16
N VAL A 699 -6.13 17.70 -4.12
CA VAL A 699 -7.35 17.10 -3.55
C VAL A 699 -8.50 18.09 -3.66
N ALA A 700 -9.69 17.62 -4.03
CA ALA A 700 -10.94 18.38 -3.98
C ALA A 700 -11.61 18.22 -2.61
N GLU A 701 -12.01 19.32 -1.99
CA GLU A 701 -12.85 19.31 -0.79
C GLU A 701 -14.02 20.29 -0.95
N ILE A 702 -15.22 19.87 -0.53
CA ILE A 702 -16.41 20.73 -0.48
C ILE A 702 -16.89 20.81 0.96
N VAL A 703 -17.12 22.01 1.46
CA VAL A 703 -17.65 22.25 2.81
C VAL A 703 -19.02 22.92 2.70
N VAL A 704 -20.03 22.36 3.37
CA VAL A 704 -21.32 23.04 3.53
C VAL A 704 -21.26 23.86 4.81
N ALA A 705 -21.73 25.11 4.76
CA ALA A 705 -21.80 25.99 5.91
C ALA A 705 -23.01 26.94 5.81
N THR A 706 -23.50 27.40 6.95
CA THR A 706 -24.48 28.49 7.08
C THR A 706 -24.10 29.73 6.28
N ASN A 707 -22.82 30.12 6.37
CA ASN A 707 -22.24 31.29 5.72
C ASN A 707 -20.81 30.99 5.24
N MET A 708 -20.46 31.44 4.04
CA MET A 708 -19.10 31.40 3.48
C MET A 708 -18.01 31.82 4.47
N THR A 709 -18.24 32.87 5.28
CA THR A 709 -17.25 33.36 6.26
C THR A 709 -16.98 32.36 7.38
N GLU A 710 -18.02 31.68 7.89
CA GLU A 710 -17.87 30.66 8.94
C GLU A 710 -17.24 29.38 8.38
N GLY A 711 -17.68 28.95 7.19
CA GLY A 711 -17.05 27.84 6.47
C GLY A 711 -15.56 28.10 6.20
N PHE A 712 -15.21 29.30 5.75
CA PHE A 712 -13.82 29.69 5.49
C PHE A 712 -12.96 29.66 6.75
N ARG A 713 -13.47 30.18 7.88
CA ARG A 713 -12.79 30.10 9.18
C ARG A 713 -12.55 28.66 9.61
N GLY A 714 -13.55 27.79 9.44
CA GLY A 714 -13.40 26.34 9.64
C GLY A 714 -12.27 25.77 8.81
N ILE A 715 -12.34 25.92 7.48
CA ILE A 715 -11.31 25.44 6.52
C ILE A 715 -9.91 25.94 6.87
N VAL A 716 -9.75 27.23 7.17
CA VAL A 716 -8.44 27.81 7.50
C VAL A 716 -7.85 27.18 8.77
N GLN A 717 -8.68 26.82 9.75
CA GLN A 717 -8.23 26.22 11.00
C GLN A 717 -8.01 24.70 10.92
N THR A 718 -8.91 23.96 10.25
CA THR A 718 -8.97 22.49 10.33
C THR A 718 -8.39 21.75 9.14
N MET A 719 -8.25 22.38 7.97
CA MET A 719 -7.87 21.68 6.73
C MET A 719 -6.46 21.05 6.79
N GLY A 720 -6.32 19.84 6.26
CA GLY A 720 -5.08 19.07 6.20
C GLY A 720 -4.80 18.21 7.43
N LEU A 721 -3.67 17.49 7.42
CA LEU A 721 -3.35 16.48 8.44
C LEU A 721 -1.90 16.60 8.95
N GLY A 722 -1.75 16.93 10.23
CA GLY A 722 -0.45 17.12 10.87
C GLY A 722 0.33 18.27 10.23
N ASN A 723 1.52 17.97 9.71
CA ASN A 723 2.34 18.92 8.97
C ASN A 723 1.96 19.05 7.47
N LEU A 724 1.12 18.16 6.91
CA LEU A 724 0.51 18.33 5.58
C LEU A 724 -0.76 19.19 5.70
N LYS A 725 -0.57 20.46 6.07
CA LYS A 725 -1.65 21.45 6.17
C LYS A 725 -1.41 22.60 5.20
N PRO A 726 -2.47 23.17 4.59
CA PRO A 726 -2.31 24.28 3.67
C PRO A 726 -1.80 25.50 4.41
N ASN A 727 -0.81 26.14 3.80
CA ASN A 727 0.00 27.18 4.43
C ASN A 727 -0.09 28.50 3.66
N ILE A 728 -0.35 28.46 2.34
CA ILE A 728 -0.79 29.60 1.53
C ILE A 728 -2.29 29.48 1.26
N VAL A 729 -3.02 30.60 1.31
CA VAL A 729 -4.38 30.72 0.77
C VAL A 729 -4.35 31.52 -0.53
N VAL A 730 -4.95 30.98 -1.58
CA VAL A 730 -5.00 31.54 -2.94
C VAL A 730 -6.44 31.94 -3.26
N VAL A 731 -6.64 33.22 -3.61
CA VAL A 731 -7.97 33.80 -3.89
C VAL A 731 -7.89 34.68 -5.15
N ARG A 732 -8.94 34.68 -5.99
CA ARG A 732 -9.06 35.66 -7.10
C ARG A 732 -9.36 37.06 -6.53
N TYR A 733 -8.81 38.13 -7.11
CA TYR A 733 -9.22 39.50 -6.77
C TYR A 733 -10.69 39.75 -7.22
N PRO A 734 -11.57 40.31 -6.37
CA PRO A 734 -12.96 40.57 -6.74
C PRO A 734 -13.09 41.80 -7.64
N GLU A 735 -12.96 41.66 -8.96
CA GLU A 735 -13.03 42.79 -9.90
C GLU A 735 -14.43 43.41 -10.03
N ILE A 736 -15.50 42.67 -9.70
CA ILE A 736 -16.90 43.10 -9.83
C ILE A 736 -17.52 43.68 -8.54
N TRP A 737 -16.70 43.99 -7.54
CA TRP A 737 -17.12 44.34 -6.18
C TRP A 737 -17.98 45.61 -6.07
N ARG A 738 -17.88 46.54 -7.03
CA ARG A 738 -18.66 47.80 -7.06
C ARG A 738 -20.11 47.65 -7.54
N ARG A 739 -20.56 46.45 -7.95
CA ARG A 739 -21.95 46.25 -8.39
C ARG A 739 -22.91 46.30 -7.20
N GLU A 740 -24.04 46.99 -7.36
CA GLU A 740 -25.01 47.23 -6.27
C GLU A 740 -25.51 45.96 -5.57
N ASN A 741 -25.60 44.84 -6.30
CA ASN A 741 -26.04 43.55 -5.78
C ASN A 741 -24.99 42.82 -4.92
N LEU A 742 -23.78 43.38 -4.71
CA LEU A 742 -22.62 42.68 -4.14
C LEU A 742 -21.96 43.43 -2.96
N LYS A 743 -22.74 44.18 -2.18
CA LYS A 743 -22.26 45.01 -1.05
C LYS A 743 -21.47 44.26 0.03
N GLU A 744 -21.62 42.94 0.15
CA GLU A 744 -20.90 42.12 1.14
C GLU A 744 -19.46 41.75 0.75
N ILE A 745 -19.08 41.91 -0.53
CA ILE A 745 -17.76 41.48 -1.02
C ILE A 745 -16.59 42.16 -0.28
N PRO A 746 -16.58 43.50 -0.05
CA PRO A 746 -15.51 44.15 0.70
C PRO A 746 -15.30 43.55 2.09
N THR A 747 -16.39 43.40 2.87
CA THR A 747 -16.37 42.83 4.22
C THR A 747 -15.86 41.40 4.22
N ARG A 748 -16.35 40.55 3.30
CA ARG A 748 -15.90 39.16 3.13
C ARG A 748 -14.41 39.08 2.75
N PHE A 749 -13.94 39.94 1.84
CA PHE A 749 -12.54 39.98 1.38
C PHE A 749 -11.57 40.41 2.48
N VAL A 750 -11.88 41.50 3.18
CA VAL A 750 -11.08 41.98 4.32
C VAL A 750 -11.14 40.98 5.49
N GLY A 751 -12.27 40.31 5.69
CA GLY A 751 -12.41 39.18 6.61
C GLY A 751 -11.43 38.05 6.30
N ILE A 752 -11.42 37.55 5.05
CA ILE A 752 -10.49 36.51 4.59
C ILE A 752 -9.03 36.88 4.84
N ILE A 753 -8.61 38.11 4.52
CA ILE A 753 -7.24 38.58 4.74
C ILE A 753 -6.88 38.58 6.23
N ASN A 754 -7.75 39.14 7.07
CA ASN A 754 -7.55 39.18 8.52
C ASN A 754 -7.51 37.78 9.15
N ASP A 755 -8.45 36.91 8.79
CA ASP A 755 -8.53 35.54 9.30
C ASP A 755 -7.26 34.73 8.92
N CYS A 756 -6.71 34.93 7.71
CA CYS A 756 -5.43 34.33 7.31
C CYS A 756 -4.22 34.88 8.11
N ILE A 757 -4.18 36.20 8.37
CA ILE A 757 -3.13 36.83 9.19
C ILE A 757 -3.17 36.29 10.61
N VAL A 758 -4.35 36.14 11.20
CA VAL A 758 -4.56 35.56 12.55
C VAL A 758 -4.19 34.08 12.58
N ALA A 759 -4.57 33.30 11.56
CA ALA A 759 -4.17 31.89 11.43
C ALA A 759 -2.69 31.70 11.06
N ASN A 760 -1.93 32.78 10.87
CA ASN A 760 -0.55 32.78 10.38
C ASN A 760 -0.39 31.91 9.12
N LYS A 761 -1.19 32.22 8.10
CA LYS A 761 -1.09 31.70 6.72
C LYS A 761 -0.69 32.81 5.77
N ALA A 762 0.11 32.47 4.76
CA ALA A 762 0.39 33.38 3.65
C ALA A 762 -0.87 33.57 2.79
N VAL A 763 -1.00 34.72 2.14
CA VAL A 763 -2.12 35.05 1.25
C VAL A 763 -1.57 35.43 -0.11
N VAL A 764 -2.11 34.85 -1.19
CA VAL A 764 -1.79 35.20 -2.57
C VAL A 764 -3.10 35.53 -3.29
N ILE A 765 -3.21 36.78 -3.74
CA ILE A 765 -4.41 37.30 -4.40
C ILE A 765 -4.09 37.54 -5.87
N VAL A 766 -4.84 36.87 -6.76
CA VAL A 766 -4.58 36.84 -8.20
C VAL A 766 -5.55 37.75 -8.95
N LYS A 767 -5.04 38.78 -9.62
CA LYS A 767 -5.81 39.64 -10.55
C LYS A 767 -5.43 39.32 -12.00
N GLY A 768 -6.38 39.46 -12.92
CA GLY A 768 -6.14 39.14 -14.33
C GLY A 768 -5.98 37.63 -14.58
N LEU A 769 -6.67 36.79 -13.78
CA LEU A 769 -6.61 35.33 -13.93
C LEU A 769 -7.12 34.88 -15.32
N ASP A 770 -8.00 35.65 -15.95
CA ASP A 770 -8.46 35.44 -17.32
C ASP A 770 -7.36 35.69 -18.38
N GLU A 771 -6.38 36.53 -18.07
CA GLU A 771 -5.21 36.84 -18.93
C GLU A 771 -4.00 35.93 -18.66
N TRP A 772 -4.09 35.07 -17.63
CA TRP A 772 -3.04 34.11 -17.27
C TRP A 772 -2.73 33.17 -18.45
N PRO A 773 -1.46 32.84 -18.74
CA PRO A 773 -1.13 31.96 -19.85
C PRO A 773 -1.73 30.56 -19.70
N ASN A 774 -2.17 29.99 -20.82
CA ASN A 774 -2.45 28.56 -20.91
C ASN A 774 -1.12 27.77 -20.88
N GLU A 775 -1.18 26.47 -20.59
CA GLU A 775 -0.02 25.56 -20.48
C GLU A 775 1.01 25.73 -21.62
N TYR A 776 0.54 25.75 -22.87
CA TYR A 776 1.36 25.88 -24.09
C TYR A 776 1.76 27.33 -24.45
N GLN A 777 1.28 28.34 -23.73
CA GLN A 777 1.44 29.75 -24.10
C GLN A 777 2.66 30.39 -23.41
N ARG A 778 3.82 30.30 -24.06
CA ARG A 778 5.06 30.94 -23.56
C ARG A 778 4.93 32.46 -23.48
N GLN A 779 5.37 33.01 -22.35
CA GLN A 779 5.52 34.44 -22.11
C GLN A 779 6.99 34.84 -22.25
N TYR A 780 7.22 36.06 -22.70
CA TYR A 780 8.53 36.70 -22.80
C TYR A 780 8.46 38.06 -22.10
N GLY A 781 9.58 38.52 -21.54
CA GLY A 781 9.66 39.77 -20.78
C GLY A 781 10.22 39.55 -19.38
N SER A 782 9.78 40.36 -18.42
CA SER A 782 10.24 40.32 -17.03
C SER A 782 9.15 39.87 -16.05
N ILE A 783 9.56 39.33 -14.91
CA ILE A 783 8.73 39.10 -13.72
C ILE A 783 9.19 40.12 -12.69
N ASP A 784 8.31 41.06 -12.34
CA ASP A 784 8.68 42.29 -11.65
C ASP A 784 8.18 42.25 -10.21
N LEU A 785 9.09 42.24 -9.23
CA LEU A 785 8.79 42.13 -7.81
C LEU A 785 8.95 43.49 -7.14
N TYR A 786 7.86 44.11 -6.76
CA TYR A 786 7.85 45.31 -5.91
C TYR A 786 7.97 44.89 -4.45
N TRP A 787 9.19 44.88 -3.93
CA TRP A 787 9.49 44.53 -2.56
C TRP A 787 9.29 45.74 -1.64
N ILE A 788 8.08 45.85 -1.11
CA ILE A 788 7.65 46.92 -0.22
C ILE A 788 7.58 46.34 1.19
N VAL A 789 8.64 46.54 1.96
CA VAL A 789 8.78 46.32 3.43
C VAL A 789 8.15 45.02 3.96
N ARG A 790 9.01 44.02 4.27
CA ARG A 790 8.69 42.62 4.65
C ARG A 790 8.22 41.72 3.48
N ASP A 791 8.04 40.44 3.77
CA ASP A 791 7.51 39.36 2.90
C ASP A 791 8.28 38.99 1.60
N GLY A 792 9.39 39.67 1.30
CA GLY A 792 10.19 39.45 0.08
C GLY A 792 10.63 38.01 -0.17
N GLY A 793 10.93 37.23 0.88
CA GLY A 793 11.34 35.83 0.74
C GLY A 793 10.31 34.93 0.05
N LEU A 794 9.01 35.14 0.34
CA LEU A 794 7.93 34.40 -0.33
C LEU A 794 7.75 34.85 -1.79
N MET A 795 7.88 36.15 -2.07
CA MET A 795 7.78 36.66 -3.45
C MET A 795 8.92 36.14 -4.32
N LEU A 796 10.16 36.13 -3.81
CA LEU A 796 11.33 35.56 -4.49
C LEU A 796 11.15 34.05 -4.75
N LEU A 797 10.59 33.31 -3.78
CA LEU A 797 10.28 31.90 -3.95
C LEU A 797 9.21 31.68 -5.03
N LEU A 798 8.13 32.47 -5.03
CA LEU A 798 7.07 32.38 -6.04
C LEU A 798 7.60 32.73 -7.44
N SER A 799 8.39 33.80 -7.61
CA SER A 799 8.98 34.14 -8.91
C SER A 799 9.92 33.04 -9.42
N GLN A 800 10.72 32.42 -8.55
CA GLN A 800 11.58 31.31 -8.92
C GLN A 800 10.78 30.05 -9.29
N LEU A 801 9.64 29.80 -8.63
CA LEU A 801 8.75 28.68 -8.96
C LEU A 801 8.07 28.89 -10.33
N LEU A 802 7.65 30.13 -10.65
CA LEU A 802 7.15 30.49 -11.98
C LEU A 802 8.17 30.17 -13.08
N LEU A 803 9.45 30.55 -12.90
CA LEU A 803 10.52 30.22 -13.85
C LEU A 803 10.73 28.71 -14.08
N THR A 804 10.26 27.84 -13.17
CA THR A 804 10.33 26.37 -13.39
C THR A 804 9.30 25.82 -14.37
N LYS A 805 8.44 26.67 -14.94
CA LYS A 805 7.43 26.32 -15.94
C LYS A 805 7.82 26.85 -17.31
N GLU A 806 7.63 26.04 -18.35
CA GLU A 806 7.89 26.41 -19.75
C GLU A 806 7.18 27.71 -20.18
N SER A 807 6.03 28.00 -19.59
CA SER A 807 5.27 29.23 -19.85
C SER A 807 6.00 30.51 -19.43
N PHE A 808 6.95 30.44 -18.49
CA PHE A 808 7.71 31.58 -17.94
C PHE A 808 9.23 31.38 -17.94
N GLU A 809 9.75 30.24 -18.40
CA GLU A 809 11.18 29.90 -18.44
C GLU A 809 12.05 30.96 -19.16
N SER A 810 11.48 31.65 -20.15
CA SER A 810 12.15 32.71 -20.91
C SER A 810 12.08 34.11 -20.26
N CYS A 811 11.46 34.24 -19.08
CA CYS A 811 11.35 35.51 -18.37
C CYS A 811 12.57 35.80 -17.48
N LYS A 812 12.83 37.09 -17.21
CA LYS A 812 13.88 37.55 -16.28
C LYS A 812 13.27 38.11 -15.01
N ILE A 813 13.87 37.86 -13.85
CA ILE A 813 13.40 38.42 -12.57
C ILE A 813 14.00 39.82 -12.39
N GLN A 814 13.14 40.81 -12.13
CA GLN A 814 13.53 42.16 -11.73
C GLN A 814 12.95 42.46 -10.33
N VAL A 815 13.79 42.94 -9.41
CA VAL A 815 13.42 43.27 -8.03
C VAL A 815 13.47 44.79 -7.87
N PHE A 816 12.30 45.38 -7.68
CA PHE A 816 12.09 46.79 -7.43
C PHE A 816 12.02 47.05 -5.92
N CYS A 817 12.98 47.80 -5.39
CA CYS A 817 12.97 48.27 -4.01
C CYS A 817 12.65 49.77 -3.97
N ILE A 818 11.96 50.21 -2.91
CA ILE A 818 11.61 51.63 -2.71
C ILE A 818 12.51 52.22 -1.64
N ALA A 819 13.11 53.38 -1.92
CA ALA A 819 13.87 54.19 -0.97
C ALA A 819 13.20 55.57 -0.77
N GLU A 820 13.33 56.15 0.43
CA GLU A 820 12.79 57.49 0.73
C GLU A 820 13.73 58.60 0.21
N GLU A 821 15.04 58.46 0.44
CA GLU A 821 16.07 59.42 0.02
C GLU A 821 17.04 58.80 -1.00
N ASP A 822 17.58 59.62 -1.91
CA ASP A 822 18.50 59.17 -2.96
C ASP A 822 19.84 58.61 -2.40
N SER A 823 20.24 59.05 -1.20
CA SER A 823 21.41 58.53 -0.47
C SER A 823 21.28 57.07 -0.04
N ASP A 824 20.08 56.64 0.34
CA ASP A 824 19.82 55.28 0.81
C ASP A 824 19.62 54.29 -0.36
N ALA A 825 19.43 54.80 -1.58
CA ALA A 825 19.16 53.97 -2.74
C ALA A 825 20.38 53.12 -3.16
N GLU A 826 21.59 53.67 -3.06
CA GLU A 826 22.81 52.95 -3.46
C GLU A 826 23.21 51.84 -2.47
N SER A 827 23.11 52.13 -1.16
CA SER A 827 23.38 51.16 -0.09
C SER A 827 22.37 50.00 -0.13
N LEU A 828 21.07 50.31 -0.20
CA LEU A 828 20.00 49.32 -0.33
C LEU A 828 20.19 48.44 -1.58
N LYS A 829 20.60 49.04 -2.72
CA LYS A 829 20.89 48.29 -3.95
C LYS A 829 22.04 47.31 -3.77
N ALA A 830 23.10 47.70 -3.06
CA ALA A 830 24.25 46.85 -2.80
C ALA A 830 23.88 45.67 -1.88
N ASP A 831 23.15 45.93 -0.80
CA ASP A 831 22.73 44.92 0.18
C ASP A 831 21.75 43.90 -0.42
N VAL A 832 20.74 44.36 -1.16
CA VAL A 832 19.79 43.46 -1.84
C VAL A 832 20.49 42.62 -2.91
N LYS A 833 21.44 43.21 -3.66
CA LYS A 833 22.24 42.46 -4.65
C LYS A 833 23.13 41.40 -4.00
N LYS A 834 23.73 41.70 -2.84
CA LYS A 834 24.50 40.74 -2.05
C LYS A 834 23.61 39.61 -1.51
N PHE A 835 22.45 39.93 -0.97
CA PHE A 835 21.47 38.95 -0.48
C PHE A 835 21.02 37.98 -1.59
N LEU A 836 20.73 38.49 -2.79
CA LEU A 836 20.37 37.65 -3.94
C LEU A 836 21.54 36.78 -4.44
N TYR A 837 22.77 37.30 -4.39
CA TYR A 837 23.98 36.52 -4.70
C TYR A 837 24.19 35.36 -3.72
N ASP A 838 24.05 35.59 -2.42
CA ASP A 838 24.15 34.56 -1.37
C ASP A 838 23.07 33.48 -1.54
N LEU A 839 21.89 33.84 -2.05
CA LEU A 839 20.79 32.94 -2.42
C LEU A 839 20.92 32.30 -3.82
N ARG A 840 21.95 32.67 -4.61
CA ARG A 840 22.17 32.25 -6.00
C ARG A 840 21.03 32.60 -6.97
N LEU A 841 20.24 33.63 -6.66
CA LEU A 841 19.15 34.10 -7.50
C LEU A 841 19.68 35.10 -8.54
N GLN A 842 19.49 34.78 -9.82
CA GLN A 842 19.80 35.70 -10.91
C GLN A 842 18.64 36.66 -11.13
N ALA A 843 18.70 37.81 -10.44
CA ALA A 843 17.73 38.88 -10.57
C ALA A 843 18.41 40.24 -10.69
N GLU A 844 17.79 41.14 -11.46
CA GLU A 844 18.24 42.53 -11.60
C GLU A 844 17.62 43.39 -10.47
N VAL A 845 18.45 44.16 -9.77
CA VAL A 845 17.97 45.02 -8.66
C VAL A 845 17.85 46.46 -9.14
N ILE A 846 16.64 47.00 -9.05
CA ILE A 846 16.27 48.37 -9.40
C ILE A 846 15.77 49.04 -8.12
N VAL A 847 16.34 50.20 -7.76
CA VAL A 847 15.87 50.97 -6.61
C VAL A 847 15.23 52.25 -7.14
N ILE A 848 14.02 52.54 -6.66
CA ILE A 848 13.23 53.71 -7.05
C ILE A 848 13.07 54.60 -5.81
N THR A 849 13.42 55.87 -5.95
CA THR A 849 13.24 56.85 -4.89
C THR A 849 11.87 57.52 -5.03
N ILE A 850 11.07 57.46 -3.95
CA ILE A 850 9.74 58.06 -3.91
C ILE A 850 9.77 59.16 -2.85
N LYS A 851 9.86 60.41 -3.31
CA LYS A 851 9.82 61.58 -2.43
C LYS A 851 8.51 61.61 -1.64
N SER A 852 8.60 62.13 -0.40
CA SER A 852 7.49 62.23 0.54
C SER A 852 6.30 63.01 0.00
N TRP A 853 5.14 62.83 0.65
CA TRP A 853 3.94 63.61 0.39
C TRP A 853 4.15 65.09 0.75
N ASP A 854 4.57 65.86 -0.25
CA ASP A 854 4.47 67.32 -0.28
C ASP A 854 3.28 67.70 -1.18
N VAL A 855 2.47 68.66 -0.73
CA VAL A 855 1.19 69.04 -1.38
C VAL A 855 1.42 69.94 -2.61
N GLU A 856 2.65 70.42 -2.83
CA GLU A 856 2.96 71.42 -3.84
C GLU A 856 3.81 70.87 -5.01
N GLY A 857 3.33 71.11 -6.25
CA GLY A 857 4.21 71.30 -7.40
C GLY A 857 4.75 70.04 -8.10
N GLY A 858 3.89 69.12 -8.54
CA GLY A 858 4.30 68.00 -9.40
C GLY A 858 3.38 67.76 -10.61
N SER A 859 3.78 68.21 -11.81
CA SER A 859 3.03 68.02 -13.05
C SER A 859 3.13 66.57 -13.59
N GLN A 860 2.15 65.72 -13.24
CA GLN A 860 2.01 64.36 -13.79
C GLN A 860 0.55 64.01 -14.12
N GLN A 861 0.27 63.80 -15.42
CA GLN A 861 -0.88 63.14 -16.08
C GLN A 861 -2.27 63.26 -15.41
N ASP A 862 -3.16 64.04 -16.05
CA ASP A 862 -4.57 64.27 -15.65
C ASP A 862 -5.32 63.00 -15.23
N ASP A 863 -5.29 61.93 -16.05
CA ASP A 863 -6.02 60.67 -15.83
C ASP A 863 -5.78 60.06 -14.43
N SER A 864 -4.56 60.20 -13.89
CA SER A 864 -4.21 59.66 -12.56
C SER A 864 -4.77 60.51 -11.42
N ILE A 865 -4.88 61.83 -11.64
CA ILE A 865 -5.44 62.78 -10.68
C ILE A 865 -6.97 62.69 -10.67
N GLU A 866 -7.60 62.43 -11.82
CA GLU A 866 -9.03 62.15 -11.93
C GLU A 866 -9.41 60.89 -11.13
N ALA A 867 -8.72 59.76 -11.37
CA ALA A 867 -8.97 58.50 -10.65
C ALA A 867 -8.85 58.64 -9.13
N PHE A 868 -7.85 59.40 -8.64
CA PHE A 868 -7.70 59.73 -7.22
C PHE A 868 -8.86 60.57 -6.68
N ASN A 869 -9.25 61.63 -7.39
CA ASN A 869 -10.37 62.47 -6.98
C ASN A 869 -11.70 61.70 -6.93
N ASP A 870 -11.92 60.79 -7.87
CA ASP A 870 -13.13 59.96 -7.91
C ASP A 870 -13.15 58.88 -6.84
N ALA A 871 -12.00 58.27 -6.51
CA ALA A 871 -11.89 57.40 -5.34
C ALA A 871 -12.17 58.18 -4.04
N ARG A 872 -11.60 59.38 -3.88
CA ARG A 872 -11.85 60.25 -2.73
C ARG A 872 -13.32 60.63 -2.59
N LYS A 873 -13.98 61.06 -3.68
CA LYS A 873 -15.43 61.37 -3.70
C LYS A 873 -16.27 60.18 -3.22
N ARG A 874 -15.96 58.97 -3.70
CA ARG A 874 -16.70 57.73 -3.38
C ARG A 874 -16.49 57.27 -1.94
N VAL A 875 -15.28 57.42 -1.40
CA VAL A 875 -15.03 57.18 0.04
C VAL A 875 -15.76 58.22 0.89
N ALA A 876 -15.73 59.50 0.51
CA ALA A 876 -16.44 60.55 1.23
C ALA A 876 -17.97 60.34 1.24
N SER A 877 -18.58 60.02 0.09
CA SER A 877 -20.03 59.76 0.02
C SER A 877 -20.43 58.55 0.87
N TYR A 878 -19.65 57.46 0.83
CA TYR A 878 -19.90 56.27 1.65
C TYR A 878 -19.77 56.56 3.16
N LEU A 879 -18.79 57.38 3.57
CA LEU A 879 -18.63 57.80 4.96
C LEU A 879 -19.77 58.71 5.42
N GLU A 880 -20.28 59.61 4.59
CA GLU A 880 -21.47 60.41 4.91
C GLU A 880 -22.75 59.56 4.99
N GLU A 881 -22.96 58.61 4.08
CA GLU A 881 -24.07 57.64 4.17
C GLU A 881 -24.03 56.85 5.48
N LEU A 882 -22.86 56.39 5.91
CA LEU A 882 -22.64 55.74 7.21
C LEU A 882 -22.92 56.68 8.40
N LYS A 883 -22.40 57.92 8.36
CA LYS A 883 -22.64 58.94 9.39
C LYS A 883 -24.14 59.27 9.50
N GLU A 884 -24.86 59.32 8.39
CA GLU A 884 -26.32 59.50 8.38
C GLU A 884 -27.08 58.29 8.91
N ALA A 885 -26.73 57.07 8.50
CA ALA A 885 -27.38 55.86 8.98
C ALA A 885 -27.27 55.72 10.51
N ALA A 886 -26.06 55.90 11.07
CA ALA A 886 -25.83 55.87 12.51
C ALA A 886 -26.64 56.95 13.26
N LYS A 887 -26.75 58.17 12.70
CA LYS A 887 -27.60 59.25 13.26
C LYS A 887 -29.09 58.91 13.23
N ARG A 888 -29.58 58.23 12.20
CA ARG A 888 -31.00 57.81 12.09
C ARG A 888 -31.35 56.69 13.07
N GLU A 889 -30.43 55.78 13.32
CA GLU A 889 -30.63 54.61 14.19
C GLU A 889 -30.28 54.90 15.68
N GLY A 890 -29.62 56.03 15.97
CA GLY A 890 -29.17 56.36 17.33
C GLY A 890 -28.02 55.48 17.82
N THR A 891 -27.35 54.77 16.91
CA THR A 891 -26.26 53.84 17.18
C THR A 891 -24.90 54.53 17.11
N PRO A 892 -23.87 54.05 17.84
CA PRO A 892 -22.50 54.50 17.62
C PRO A 892 -22.05 54.12 16.20
N LEU A 893 -21.11 54.88 15.62
CA LEU A 893 -20.65 54.67 14.25
C LEU A 893 -19.97 53.30 14.12
N MET A 894 -20.70 52.34 13.52
CA MET A 894 -20.22 50.98 13.30
C MET A 894 -20.29 50.60 11.81
N ALA A 895 -19.25 49.88 11.36
CA ALA A 895 -19.21 49.19 10.08
C ALA A 895 -18.49 47.85 10.29
N ASP A 896 -18.87 46.82 9.54
CA ASP A 896 -18.26 45.49 9.60
C ASP A 896 -18.21 44.86 11.03
N GLY A 897 -19.12 45.28 11.92
CA GLY A 897 -19.19 44.85 13.32
C GLY A 897 -18.16 45.49 14.26
N LYS A 898 -17.50 46.59 13.84
CA LYS A 898 -16.51 47.34 14.65
C LYS A 898 -16.86 48.81 14.75
N ALA A 899 -16.39 49.46 15.81
CA ALA A 899 -16.41 50.92 15.93
C ALA A 899 -15.50 51.55 14.87
N VAL A 900 -16.01 52.51 14.12
CA VAL A 900 -15.31 53.17 13.01
C VAL A 900 -14.69 54.47 13.50
N VAL A 901 -13.37 54.56 13.43
CA VAL A 901 -12.60 55.79 13.66
C VAL A 901 -11.73 56.00 12.44
N VAL A 902 -12.17 56.91 11.56
CA VAL A 902 -11.52 57.23 10.30
C VAL A 902 -11.03 58.68 10.38
N ASP A 903 -9.71 58.86 10.33
CA ASP A 903 -9.10 60.15 10.07
C ASP A 903 -9.07 60.39 8.56
N GLU A 904 -9.68 61.48 8.12
CA GLU A 904 -9.77 61.86 6.71
C GLU A 904 -8.38 62.15 6.12
N GLN A 905 -7.42 62.66 6.92
CA GLN A 905 -6.04 62.86 6.48
C GLN A 905 -5.31 61.53 6.25
N GLN A 906 -5.53 60.54 7.13
CA GLN A 906 -4.99 59.19 6.98
C GLN A 906 -5.55 58.49 5.72
N VAL A 907 -6.84 58.67 5.42
CA VAL A 907 -7.47 58.17 4.18
C VAL A 907 -6.81 58.79 2.94
N GLU A 908 -6.65 60.11 2.89
CA GLU A 908 -5.97 60.77 1.77
C GLU A 908 -4.51 60.31 1.62
N LYS A 909 -3.79 60.10 2.73
CA LYS A 909 -2.42 59.56 2.71
C LYS A 909 -2.34 58.19 2.05
N PHE A 910 -3.25 57.28 2.39
CA PHE A 910 -3.30 55.95 1.80
C PHE A 910 -3.65 56.02 0.32
N LEU A 911 -4.71 56.77 -0.06
CA LEU A 911 -5.10 56.96 -1.46
C LEU A 911 -3.94 57.51 -2.31
N TYR A 912 -3.23 58.54 -1.82
CA TYR A 912 -2.13 59.18 -2.56
C TYR A 912 -0.91 58.24 -2.68
N THR A 913 -0.52 57.59 -1.59
CA THR A 913 0.59 56.62 -1.56
C THR A 913 0.33 55.47 -2.53
N THR A 914 -0.89 54.95 -2.53
CA THR A 914 -1.31 53.83 -3.38
C THR A 914 -1.40 54.24 -4.86
N LEU A 915 -1.90 55.44 -5.16
CA LEU A 915 -1.83 56.01 -6.51
C LEU A 915 -0.39 56.11 -6.99
N LYS A 916 0.50 56.73 -6.20
CA LYS A 916 1.91 56.94 -6.57
C LYS A 916 2.63 55.62 -6.84
N LEU A 917 2.31 54.59 -6.05
CA LEU A 917 2.80 53.23 -6.26
C LEU A 917 2.29 52.64 -7.58
N ASN A 918 0.99 52.76 -7.90
CA ASN A 918 0.46 52.28 -9.18
C ASN A 918 1.07 53.05 -10.38
N THR A 919 1.16 54.39 -10.33
CA THR A 919 1.85 55.17 -11.37
C THR A 919 3.30 54.71 -11.56
N THR A 920 3.98 54.29 -10.49
CA THR A 920 5.33 53.70 -10.55
C THR A 920 5.33 52.33 -11.23
N ILE A 921 4.40 51.44 -10.86
CA ILE A 921 4.22 50.11 -11.48
C ILE A 921 3.91 50.26 -12.98
N LEU A 922 3.00 51.14 -13.37
CA LEU A 922 2.64 51.40 -14.77
C LEU A 922 3.77 52.07 -15.57
N ARG A 923 4.70 52.76 -14.91
CA ARG A 923 5.86 53.40 -15.58
C ARG A 923 6.94 52.39 -15.95
N TYR A 924 7.22 51.41 -15.09
CA TYR A 924 8.31 50.45 -15.29
C TYR A 924 7.83 49.08 -15.79
N SER A 925 6.68 48.60 -15.33
CA SER A 925 6.22 47.21 -15.47
C SER A 925 5.00 47.02 -16.37
N ARG A 926 4.62 48.02 -17.18
CA ARG A 926 3.45 47.91 -18.09
C ARG A 926 3.55 46.77 -19.11
N MET A 927 4.76 46.34 -19.46
CA MET A 927 5.03 45.22 -20.37
C MET A 927 5.59 43.97 -19.64
N ALA A 928 5.52 43.95 -18.29
CA ALA A 928 5.95 42.79 -17.52
C ALA A 928 5.06 41.57 -17.80
N ALA A 929 5.64 40.38 -17.77
CA ALA A 929 4.89 39.14 -17.90
C ALA A 929 3.96 38.94 -16.70
N VAL A 930 4.46 39.16 -15.48
CA VAL A 930 3.68 39.15 -14.23
C VAL A 930 4.31 40.16 -13.26
N VAL A 931 3.48 40.95 -12.56
CA VAL A 931 3.92 41.81 -11.45
C VAL A 931 3.59 41.14 -10.13
N LEU A 932 4.53 41.12 -9.18
CA LEU A 932 4.33 40.72 -7.78
C LEU A 932 4.45 41.97 -6.89
N VAL A 933 3.51 42.17 -5.98
CA VAL A 933 3.51 43.32 -5.04
C VAL A 933 3.19 42.82 -3.62
N SER A 934 3.88 43.35 -2.60
CA SER A 934 3.51 43.12 -1.20
C SER A 934 2.08 43.60 -0.93
N LEU A 935 1.20 42.72 -0.43
CA LEU A 935 -0.17 43.09 -0.06
C LEU A 935 -0.17 43.89 1.26
N PRO A 936 -0.50 45.20 1.26
CA PRO A 936 -0.53 46.00 2.49
C PRO A 936 -1.61 45.48 3.46
N PRO A 937 -1.45 45.66 4.79
CA PRO A 937 -2.47 45.27 5.76
C PRO A 937 -3.73 46.12 5.62
N PRO A 938 -4.94 45.57 5.85
CA PRO A 938 -6.13 46.38 6.09
C PRO A 938 -5.95 47.21 7.38
N PRO A 939 -6.28 48.52 7.39
CA PRO A 939 -6.19 49.34 8.59
C PRO A 939 -7.16 48.86 9.66
N ILE A 940 -6.76 48.92 10.93
CA ILE A 940 -7.48 48.27 12.05
C ILE A 940 -8.88 48.89 12.29
N ASN A 941 -9.05 50.18 11.96
CA ASN A 941 -10.25 50.99 12.24
C ASN A 941 -10.98 51.53 10.99
N HIS A 942 -10.49 51.25 9.77
CA HIS A 942 -11.15 51.70 8.52
C HIS A 942 -12.21 50.69 8.06
N PRO A 943 -13.36 51.13 7.51
CA PRO A 943 -14.33 50.24 6.88
C PRO A 943 -13.72 49.45 5.72
N ALA A 944 -14.18 48.21 5.50
CA ALA A 944 -13.66 47.35 4.45
C ALA A 944 -13.82 47.95 3.04
N TYR A 945 -14.85 48.76 2.83
CA TYR A 945 -15.06 49.52 1.59
C TYR A 945 -13.89 50.47 1.27
N CYS A 946 -13.36 51.17 2.27
CA CYS A 946 -12.23 52.10 2.09
C CYS A 946 -10.98 51.34 1.64
N TYR A 947 -10.71 50.18 2.27
CA TYR A 947 -9.59 49.33 1.88
C TYR A 947 -9.73 48.81 0.44
N MET A 948 -10.94 48.45 0.00
CA MET A 948 -11.19 48.05 -1.38
C MET A 948 -10.93 49.18 -2.39
N GLU A 949 -11.27 50.44 -2.08
CA GLU A 949 -10.90 51.57 -2.96
C GLU A 949 -9.38 51.78 -3.01
N TYR A 950 -8.65 51.57 -1.92
CA TYR A 950 -7.19 51.59 -1.94
C TYR A 950 -6.65 50.49 -2.86
N MET A 951 -7.12 49.23 -2.70
CA MET A 951 -6.68 48.12 -3.55
C MET A 951 -7.01 48.38 -5.02
N ASP A 952 -8.19 48.91 -5.33
CA ASP A 952 -8.58 49.15 -6.72
C ASP A 952 -7.71 50.22 -7.40
N LEU A 953 -7.33 51.28 -6.66
CA LEU A 953 -6.33 52.24 -7.13
C LEU A 953 -4.94 51.61 -7.30
N LEU A 954 -4.53 50.67 -6.45
CA LEU A 954 -3.24 49.98 -6.56
C LEU A 954 -3.15 49.15 -7.84
N VAL A 955 -4.23 48.44 -8.17
CA VAL A 955 -4.24 47.43 -9.21
C VAL A 955 -4.76 47.92 -10.56
N GLY A 956 -5.24 49.17 -10.63
CA GLY A 956 -5.80 49.78 -11.83
C GLY A 956 -4.85 49.71 -13.03
N ASN A 957 -5.36 49.31 -14.20
CA ASN A 957 -4.61 49.17 -15.45
C ASN A 957 -3.44 48.17 -15.49
N VAL A 958 -3.15 47.44 -14.40
CA VAL A 958 -2.20 46.31 -14.41
C VAL A 958 -2.90 45.04 -14.87
N GLN A 959 -2.37 44.38 -15.90
CA GLN A 959 -2.90 43.13 -16.49
C GLN A 959 -2.83 41.96 -15.49
N ARG A 960 -1.64 41.34 -15.35
CA ARG A 960 -1.41 40.19 -14.47
C ARG A 960 -0.65 40.61 -13.22
N LEU A 961 -1.34 40.56 -12.08
CA LEU A 961 -0.81 41.00 -10.79
C LEU A 961 -1.06 39.94 -9.71
N LEU A 962 -0.01 39.64 -8.95
CA LEU A 962 -0.03 38.81 -7.76
C LEU A 962 0.24 39.69 -6.53
N MET A 963 -0.77 39.89 -5.69
CA MET A 963 -0.58 40.54 -4.40
C MET A 963 -0.25 39.46 -3.37
N VAL A 964 0.93 39.54 -2.75
CA VAL A 964 1.49 38.49 -1.90
C VAL A 964 1.66 39.02 -0.48
N ARG A 965 1.20 38.23 0.51
CA ARG A 965 1.45 38.43 1.93
C ARG A 965 2.07 37.18 2.53
N GLY A 966 3.16 37.37 3.25
CA GLY A 966 3.92 36.32 3.92
C GLY A 966 3.40 36.03 5.33
N TYR A 967 4.25 35.36 6.11
CA TYR A 967 4.00 35.04 7.51
C TYR A 967 4.65 36.07 8.42
N ARG A 968 4.35 36.02 9.73
CA ARG A 968 5.15 36.75 10.75
C ARG A 968 6.61 36.26 10.88
N ARG A 969 7.07 35.32 10.05
CA ARG A 969 8.44 34.78 10.00
C ARG A 969 8.89 34.73 8.55
N ASP A 970 10.07 35.27 8.26
CA ASP A 970 10.62 35.27 6.91
C ASP A 970 10.86 33.84 6.39
N VAL A 971 10.27 33.54 5.23
CA VAL A 971 10.47 32.27 4.54
C VAL A 971 11.68 32.41 3.62
N VAL A 972 12.83 31.90 4.07
CA VAL A 972 14.03 31.75 3.25
C VAL A 972 14.35 30.26 3.13
N THR A 973 13.80 29.64 2.08
CA THR A 973 14.16 28.28 1.66
C THR A 973 15.53 28.29 1.00
N LEU A 974 16.31 27.22 1.17
CA LEU A 974 17.54 27.05 0.41
C LEU A 974 17.20 26.77 -1.05
N PHE A 975 17.60 27.68 -1.95
CA PHE A 975 17.42 27.52 -3.40
C PHE A 975 18.44 26.50 -3.94
N THR A 976 18.02 25.23 -3.99
CA THR A 976 18.72 24.10 -4.64
C THR A 976 17.89 23.52 -5.76
#